data_AF-Q5WV56-F1
#
_entry.id   AF-Q5WV56-F1
#
_cell.length_a   1.000
_cell.length_b   1.000
_cell.length_c   1.000
_cell.angle_alpha   90.00
_cell.angle_beta   90.00
_cell.angle_gamma   90.00
#
_symmetry.space_group_name_H-M   'P 1'
#
loop_
_entity.id
_entity.type
_entity.pdbx_description
1 polymer ?
#
loop_
_entity_poly.entity_id
_entity_poly.type
_entity_poly.pdbx_seq_one_letter_code
_entity_poly.pdbx_strand_id
1 'polypeptide(L)'
;MGKTTTPEINQLNKYIIDKKSIKLANDLWIRSVPLKDTPAEKYIVGTRKIPIDVAEKLQIRSLKGPIGIPEFDKNKPYNDYVVVPVYNLDDELVGLQIIQIDPAGNKATNPKNSDFFCKKYLGPTKPLREGKAAVINKTDNVNVVFIAEGVETAASVASLNEVRNNYSVLASMGVSELPATLAYVKTHYPPGATVVLLKDHDDPVENPFANSEFDKAKKAFVDAGYRVIVKEPPTVKEDWNDVLAKGGVNELERQLNLNNPILCLPDTPARNSKVTPHFKSLYADLLKNEKLAEEQVVCGLLDKVIGQLIDKLKKTQSSDDLHTTIKEIDEVIRTTEGVRTLLSENKISETKNIPRQLKGLRRALKELKLLEDRRRDSLRENDDIDFSADPQTNSNGDLYKAYYFVMSRCLEHLGSLGPHGIFDLEKQSQILGLYQKRLKAIDNEIKRIPQLIAEFSGDDEIVGEIVIKQLKNKLKSLKLERELYAQEFHEMKQQLRLLRSAYPKGNTPYANYYEQFVEEANSTMMKGKTQAKAIREKLTGVWANKKQELQEYYKKRIEAARQNFVYERKKAIPPLIEYLEGLRAIVKKRSEEIDKKALLPESRNYQVQYLQAMEELSQSEGVDKILQDWLNNLENFKTVSPLIYYPPKEGETVDVVELIDYDSDGEETLDELCKEIFVDKERLLETPMNVHDKGKKKREGKAGDSDPQVMSGPSGLAEGLMQSIQPASLKTSNPLLYSTIKDFSERLAVRLYKSFEVISPTSGERQEFDGLALRKKGLSIIERKTNDGTGPGLFQRNFCQQKIASKHDFVLKNVIAELKTQTSPEQFIDIKEPKPLGWYSEDFTPEMQERLVNAAKSTVIKALQNLTIEFNVNKPKAYSATDYRGLFFNRGLIPGGVSLRFSSLGKGNEEVAHQHMDKISEERTAKRESRVFSMRVK
;
A
#
# COMPACT_ATOMS: atom_id res chain seq x y z
N MET A 1 19.25 1.34 2.21
CA MET A 1 17.97 0.83 2.75
C MET A 1 16.89 1.12 1.70
N GLY A 2 16.18 0.12 1.20
CA GLY A 2 15.10 0.35 0.23
C GLY A 2 14.84 -0.88 -0.64
N LYS A 3 13.56 -1.17 -0.89
CA LYS A 3 12.95 -2.33 -1.59
C LYS A 3 12.58 -3.50 -0.67
N THR A 4 11.45 -3.39 0.04
CA THR A 4 10.58 -4.53 0.49
C THR A 4 9.35 -4.12 1.31
N THR A 5 9.03 -2.83 1.49
CA THR A 5 7.81 -2.40 2.20
C THR A 5 6.66 -2.13 1.22
N THR A 6 5.47 -2.67 1.54
CA THR A 6 4.24 -2.44 0.76
C THR A 6 3.81 -0.97 0.84
N PRO A 7 3.05 -0.46 -0.15
CA PRO A 7 2.51 0.90 -0.12
C PRO A 7 1.76 1.22 1.17
N GLU A 8 1.00 0.26 1.70
CA GLU A 8 0.21 0.42 2.93
C GLU A 8 1.12 0.56 4.17
N ILE A 9 2.20 -0.21 4.26
CA ILE A 9 3.18 -0.07 5.36
C ILE A 9 3.88 1.28 5.30
N ASN A 10 4.19 1.78 4.09
CA ASN A 10 4.76 3.11 3.93
C ASN A 10 3.79 4.21 4.36
N GLN A 11 2.50 4.07 4.02
CA GLN A 11 1.45 4.95 4.51
C GLN A 11 1.36 4.92 6.04
N LEU A 12 1.32 3.72 6.65
CA LEU A 12 1.32 3.56 8.11
C LEU A 12 2.50 4.27 8.78
N ASN A 13 3.71 4.07 8.26
CA ASN A 13 4.92 4.70 8.78
C ASN A 13 4.85 6.23 8.70
N LYS A 14 4.28 6.76 7.61
CA LYS A 14 4.06 8.19 7.46
C LYS A 14 3.09 8.74 8.52
N TYR A 15 1.97 8.06 8.77
CA TYR A 15 1.05 8.44 9.86
C TYR A 15 1.73 8.49 11.22
N ILE A 16 2.56 7.49 11.53
CA ILE A 16 3.30 7.44 12.79
C ILE A 16 4.27 8.61 12.91
N ILE A 17 4.96 8.97 11.81
CA ILE A 17 5.85 10.13 11.76
C ILE A 17 5.07 11.43 11.98
N ASP A 18 3.92 11.59 11.31
CA ASP A 18 3.08 12.77 11.44
C ASP A 18 2.56 12.93 12.88
N LYS A 19 2.05 11.86 13.50
CA LYS A 19 1.59 11.88 14.90
C LYS A 19 2.71 12.18 15.90
N LYS A 20 3.91 11.61 15.71
CA LYS A 20 5.07 11.97 16.53
C LYS A 20 5.46 13.44 16.39
N SER A 21 5.38 13.98 15.17
CA SER A 21 5.65 15.40 14.91
C SER A 21 4.62 16.31 15.59
N ILE A 22 3.32 15.97 15.50
CA ILE A 22 2.25 16.69 16.21
C ILE A 22 2.49 16.66 17.72
N LYS A 23 2.82 15.48 18.27
CA LYS A 23 3.10 15.35 19.71
C LYS A 23 4.29 16.21 20.13
N LEU A 24 5.39 16.17 19.38
CA LEU A 24 6.56 17.01 19.64
C LEU A 24 6.18 18.51 19.61
N ALA A 25 5.42 18.95 18.60
CA ALA A 25 4.96 20.32 18.51
C ALA A 25 4.12 20.74 19.73
N ASN A 26 3.19 19.88 20.18
CA ASN A 26 2.39 20.13 21.38
C ASN A 26 3.25 20.21 22.65
N ASP A 27 4.19 19.28 22.84
CA ASP A 27 5.10 19.26 23.99
C ASP A 27 5.98 20.52 24.03
N LEU A 28 6.50 20.96 22.88
CA LEU A 28 7.31 22.17 22.76
C LEU A 28 6.48 23.44 22.99
N TRP A 29 5.23 23.48 22.53
CA TRP A 29 4.31 24.59 22.77
C TRP A 29 3.99 24.73 24.26
N ILE A 30 3.72 23.62 24.95
CA ILE A 30 3.49 23.59 26.41
C ILE A 30 4.73 24.07 27.17
N ARG A 31 5.94 23.71 26.70
CA ARG A 31 7.21 24.12 27.31
C ARG A 31 7.58 25.58 27.02
N SER A 32 6.99 26.20 26.00
CA SER A 32 7.27 27.59 25.64
C SER A 32 6.71 28.59 26.67
N VAL A 33 7.32 29.76 26.75
CA VAL A 33 6.97 30.83 27.69
C VAL A 33 6.59 32.11 26.93
N PRO A 34 5.85 33.05 27.56
CA PRO A 34 5.63 34.38 27.00
C PRO A 34 6.95 35.07 26.60
N LEU A 35 6.88 36.03 25.67
CA LEU A 35 8.08 36.69 25.14
C LEU A 35 8.88 37.48 26.19
N LYS A 36 8.19 38.09 27.15
CA LYS A 36 8.77 39.03 28.12
C LYS A 36 10.04 38.50 28.80
N ASP A 37 11.08 39.33 28.86
CA ASP A 37 12.38 39.06 29.47
C ASP A 37 13.16 37.89 28.81
N THR A 38 12.90 37.58 27.54
CA THR A 38 13.56 36.50 26.79
C THR A 38 14.36 36.99 25.57
N PRO A 39 15.31 36.19 25.04
CA PRO A 39 15.95 36.49 23.76
C PRO A 39 14.97 36.62 22.59
N ALA A 40 13.83 35.94 22.65
CA ALA A 40 12.78 36.05 21.64
C ALA A 40 12.07 37.41 21.67
N GLU A 41 11.91 38.04 22.84
CA GLU A 41 11.45 39.44 22.91
C GLU A 41 12.47 40.39 22.28
N LYS A 42 13.78 40.21 22.55
CA LYS A 42 14.81 41.01 21.87
C LYS A 42 14.74 40.87 20.35
N TYR A 43 14.43 39.68 19.87
CA TYR A 43 14.22 39.44 18.45
C TYR A 43 12.97 40.15 17.91
N ILE A 44 11.82 39.95 18.54
CA ILE A 44 10.53 40.49 18.06
C ILE A 44 10.46 42.02 18.23
N VAL A 45 10.87 42.54 19.39
CA VAL A 45 10.79 43.97 19.71
C VAL A 45 12.05 44.71 19.26
N GLY A 46 13.23 44.19 19.59
CA GLY A 46 14.50 44.85 19.31
C GLY A 46 14.88 44.82 17.83
N THR A 47 14.85 43.64 17.22
CA THR A 47 15.27 43.41 15.82
C THR A 47 14.14 43.66 14.83
N ARG A 48 12.95 43.11 15.07
CA ARG A 48 11.79 43.27 14.18
C ARG A 48 10.97 44.55 14.43
N LYS A 49 11.31 45.32 15.47
CA LYS A 49 10.68 46.62 15.81
C LYS A 49 9.16 46.54 16.02
N ILE A 50 8.64 45.35 16.38
CA ILE A 50 7.25 45.21 16.78
C ILE A 50 7.09 45.87 18.16
N PRO A 51 6.12 46.79 18.35
CA PRO A 51 5.93 47.45 19.64
C PRO A 51 5.70 46.44 20.76
N ILE A 52 6.25 46.70 21.96
CA ILE A 52 6.22 45.76 23.07
C ILE A 52 4.80 45.39 23.51
N ASP A 53 3.89 46.37 23.55
CA ASP A 53 2.47 46.18 23.89
C ASP A 53 1.70 45.37 22.83
N VAL A 54 2.21 45.35 21.60
CA VAL A 54 1.71 44.50 20.51
C VAL A 54 2.26 43.10 20.69
N ALA A 55 3.56 42.94 20.84
CA ALA A 55 4.24 41.66 20.92
C ALA A 55 3.64 40.74 22.00
N GLU A 56 3.28 41.29 23.17
CA GLU A 56 2.65 40.56 24.27
C GLU A 56 1.24 40.00 23.94
N LYS A 57 0.55 40.55 22.93
CA LYS A 57 -0.80 40.14 22.51
C LYS A 57 -0.81 39.15 21.35
N LEU A 58 0.32 38.99 20.66
CA LEU A 58 0.43 38.07 19.53
C LEU A 58 0.57 36.62 20.02
N GLN A 59 0.18 35.67 19.18
CA GLN A 59 0.35 34.22 19.40
C GLN A 59 1.79 33.78 19.13
N ILE A 60 2.76 34.46 19.73
CA ILE A 60 4.20 34.20 19.57
C ILE A 60 4.81 33.95 20.95
N ARG A 61 5.62 32.91 21.07
CA ARG A 61 6.25 32.52 22.35
C ARG A 61 7.75 32.29 22.20
N SER A 62 8.42 32.30 23.35
CA SER A 62 9.84 31.97 23.47
C SER A 62 10.02 30.52 23.90
N LEU A 63 11.02 29.84 23.35
CA LEU A 63 11.39 28.50 23.74
C LEU A 63 12.91 28.42 23.90
N LYS A 64 13.37 27.80 24.98
CA LYS A 64 14.80 27.63 25.28
C LYS A 64 15.18 26.17 25.48
N GLY A 65 16.40 25.82 25.07
CA GLY A 65 16.99 24.49 25.24
C GLY A 65 16.72 23.54 24.06
N PRO A 66 17.23 22.30 24.13
CA PRO A 66 17.14 21.36 23.03
C PRO A 66 15.68 21.03 22.69
N ILE A 67 15.38 20.97 21.39
CA ILE A 67 14.04 20.68 20.86
C ILE A 67 13.92 19.23 20.35
N GLY A 68 14.98 18.42 20.48
CA GLY A 68 14.98 17.02 20.06
C GLY A 68 15.18 16.83 18.56
N ILE A 69 15.64 17.88 17.86
CA ILE A 69 15.89 17.86 16.41
C ILE A 69 17.40 18.06 16.22
N PRO A 70 18.14 17.00 15.81
CA PRO A 70 19.60 17.04 15.77
C PRO A 70 20.19 18.16 14.93
N GLU A 71 19.51 18.55 13.85
CA GLU A 71 19.91 19.67 12.97
C GLU A 71 19.92 21.00 13.71
N PHE A 72 19.03 21.21 14.68
CA PHE A 72 18.92 22.45 15.46
C PHE A 72 19.73 22.37 16.76
N ASP A 73 19.67 21.23 17.46
CA ASP A 73 20.32 21.04 18.76
C ASP A 73 21.86 21.04 18.68
N LYS A 74 22.41 20.74 17.49
CA LYS A 74 23.86 20.79 17.24
C LYS A 74 24.38 22.17 16.87
N ASN A 75 23.50 23.13 16.55
CA ASN A 75 23.88 24.47 16.11
C ASN A 75 24.32 25.32 17.30
N LYS A 76 25.55 25.13 17.78
CA LYS A 76 26.12 25.98 18.83
C LYS A 76 26.50 27.36 18.25
N PRO A 77 26.27 28.47 18.98
CA PRO A 77 25.80 28.58 20.36
C PRO A 77 24.26 28.68 20.51
N TYR A 78 23.48 28.45 19.46
CA TYR A 78 22.06 28.78 19.40
C TYR A 78 21.19 27.74 20.13
N ASN A 79 20.50 28.18 21.19
CA ASN A 79 19.58 27.35 21.97
C ASN A 79 18.24 28.05 22.30
N ASP A 80 18.02 29.23 21.73
CA ASP A 80 16.81 30.03 21.90
C ASP A 80 16.01 30.04 20.59
N TYR A 81 14.69 30.04 20.70
CA TYR A 81 13.77 29.93 19.58
C TYR A 81 12.57 30.87 19.76
N VAL A 82 12.11 31.43 18.65
CA VAL A 82 10.77 31.99 18.51
C VAL A 82 9.87 30.88 17.98
N VAL A 83 8.70 30.70 18.59
CA VAL A 83 7.73 29.68 18.17
C VAL A 83 6.35 30.28 17.91
N VAL A 84 5.69 29.80 16.86
CA VAL A 84 4.35 30.22 16.44
C VAL A 84 3.47 28.98 16.23
N PRO A 85 2.23 28.95 16.74
CA PRO A 85 1.35 27.80 16.64
C PRO A 85 0.75 27.67 15.23
N VAL A 86 0.64 26.43 14.76
CA VAL A 86 0.05 26.08 13.47
C VAL A 86 -1.18 25.21 13.71
N TYR A 87 -2.33 25.68 13.24
CA TYR A 87 -3.61 25.02 13.42
C TYR A 87 -4.10 24.38 12.13
N ASN A 88 -4.77 23.24 12.25
CA ASN A 88 -5.45 22.58 11.13
C ASN A 88 -6.89 23.11 10.98
N LEU A 89 -7.66 22.48 10.08
CA LEU A 89 -9.07 22.82 9.85
C LEU A 89 -9.94 22.69 11.11
N ASP A 90 -9.58 21.82 12.06
CA ASP A 90 -10.33 21.59 13.31
C ASP A 90 -10.00 22.58 14.42
N ASP A 91 -9.19 23.62 14.14
CA ASP A 91 -8.58 24.50 15.15
C ASP A 91 -7.74 23.72 16.19
N GLU A 92 -7.22 22.55 15.81
CA GLU A 92 -6.30 21.74 16.64
C GLU A 92 -4.85 22.13 16.34
N LEU A 93 -4.02 22.25 17.39
CA LEU A 93 -2.59 22.51 17.25
C LEU A 93 -1.88 21.28 16.65
N VAL A 94 -1.55 21.37 15.37
CA VAL A 94 -0.90 20.28 14.62
C VAL A 94 0.59 20.52 14.38
N GLY A 95 1.08 21.74 14.60
CA GLY A 95 2.49 22.04 14.41
C GLY A 95 2.95 23.36 15.00
N LEU A 96 4.25 23.61 14.85
CA LEU A 96 4.89 24.88 15.19
C LEU A 96 5.74 25.38 14.03
N GLN A 97 5.70 26.67 13.75
CA GLN A 97 6.76 27.32 13.00
C GLN A 97 7.82 27.80 13.99
N ILE A 98 9.07 27.35 13.82
CA ILE A 98 10.18 27.72 14.69
C ILE A 98 11.20 28.60 13.96
N ILE A 99 11.82 29.54 14.69
CA ILE A 99 12.94 30.35 14.23
C ILE A 99 14.02 30.28 15.32
N GLN A 100 15.17 29.70 15.01
CA GLN A 100 16.33 29.63 15.90
C GLN A 100 17.06 30.99 15.91
N ILE A 101 17.33 31.49 17.11
CA ILE A 101 17.91 32.81 17.34
C ILE A 101 19.15 32.74 18.24
N ASP A 102 19.93 33.81 18.22
CA ASP A 102 21.04 34.02 19.14
C ASP A 102 20.60 34.68 20.46
N PRO A 103 21.44 34.67 21.51
CA PRO A 103 21.11 35.33 22.78
C PRO A 103 20.95 36.86 22.70
N ALA A 104 21.41 37.48 21.61
CA ALA A 104 21.26 38.91 21.34
C ALA A 104 19.94 39.25 20.64
N GLY A 105 19.18 38.25 20.18
CA GLY A 105 17.94 38.44 19.46
C GLY A 105 18.14 38.65 17.95
N ASN A 106 19.10 37.98 17.33
CA ASN A 106 19.25 37.89 15.87
C ASN A 106 18.93 36.48 15.37
N LYS A 107 18.60 36.35 14.08
CA LYS A 107 18.48 35.02 13.43
C LYS A 107 19.82 34.27 13.58
N ALA A 108 19.74 32.98 13.90
CA ALA A 108 20.93 32.14 13.85
C ALA A 108 21.53 32.15 12.43
N THR A 109 22.85 32.20 12.34
CA THR A 109 23.60 32.15 11.08
C THR A 109 24.77 31.17 11.17
N ASN A 110 25.18 30.61 10.04
CA ASN A 110 26.41 29.84 9.96
C ASN A 110 27.19 30.24 8.70
N PRO A 111 28.21 31.11 8.83
CA PRO A 111 28.99 31.60 7.68
C PRO A 111 29.71 30.50 6.90
N LYS A 112 29.90 29.32 7.50
CA LYS A 112 30.60 28.18 6.89
C LYS A 112 29.67 27.23 6.13
N ASN A 113 28.35 27.44 6.21
CA ASN A 113 27.36 26.62 5.54
C ASN A 113 26.31 27.51 4.88
N SER A 114 26.40 27.66 3.55
CA SER A 114 25.42 28.40 2.75
C SER A 114 24.00 27.82 2.87
N ASP A 115 23.89 26.52 3.19
CA ASP A 115 22.63 25.79 3.27
C ASP A 115 22.08 25.75 4.71
N PHE A 116 22.53 26.67 5.56
CA PHE A 116 22.07 26.76 6.94
C PHE A 116 20.66 27.35 7.03
N PHE A 117 19.70 26.54 7.49
CA PHE A 117 18.33 26.98 7.75
C PHE A 117 18.07 27.14 9.24
N CYS A 118 17.76 28.37 9.67
CA CYS A 118 17.35 28.68 11.04
C CYS A 118 15.85 28.55 11.29
N LYS A 119 15.05 28.22 10.27
CA LYS A 119 13.59 28.12 10.36
C LYS A 119 13.13 26.73 9.96
N LYS A 120 12.06 26.23 10.60
CA LYS A 120 11.43 24.97 10.22
C LYS A 120 9.98 24.92 10.69
N TYR A 121 9.14 24.30 9.86
CA TYR A 121 7.82 23.86 10.28
C TYR A 121 7.95 22.47 10.93
N LEU A 122 7.43 22.34 12.15
CA LEU A 122 7.38 21.11 12.94
C LEU A 122 5.94 20.60 12.95
N GLY A 123 5.61 19.68 12.07
CA GLY A 123 4.27 19.08 12.01
C GLY A 123 4.09 18.21 10.77
N PRO A 124 2.86 17.74 10.50
CA PRO A 124 2.55 16.92 9.34
C PRO A 124 2.79 17.66 8.03
N THR A 125 3.58 17.07 7.13
CA THR A 125 3.84 17.65 5.80
C THR A 125 2.74 17.33 4.79
N LYS A 126 2.11 16.16 4.93
CA LYS A 126 1.04 15.69 4.05
C LYS A 126 -0.04 14.96 4.87
N PRO A 127 -0.80 15.69 5.69
CA PRO A 127 -1.88 15.11 6.51
C PRO A 127 -2.98 14.48 5.64
N LEU A 128 -3.87 13.71 6.26
CA LEU A 128 -5.03 13.09 5.59
C LEU A 128 -5.91 14.12 4.87
N ARG A 129 -6.09 15.25 5.55
CA ARG A 129 -6.87 16.39 5.10
C ARG A 129 -5.97 17.60 5.14
N GLU A 130 -5.67 18.12 3.96
CA GLU A 130 -4.79 19.26 3.79
C GLU A 130 -5.48 20.55 4.21
N GLY A 131 -4.70 21.45 4.82
CA GLY A 131 -5.19 22.72 5.33
C GLY A 131 -4.62 23.03 6.71
N LYS A 132 -3.77 24.03 6.75
CA LYS A 132 -3.12 24.52 7.97
C LYS A 132 -2.74 25.98 7.82
N ALA A 133 -2.69 26.71 8.92
CA ALA A 133 -2.19 28.08 8.95
C ALA A 133 -1.45 28.35 10.27
N ALA A 134 -0.35 29.09 10.20
CA ALA A 134 0.25 29.69 11.38
C ALA A 134 -0.60 30.89 11.81
N VAL A 135 -1.05 30.92 13.06
CA VAL A 135 -1.95 31.98 13.55
C VAL A 135 -1.12 32.96 14.38
N ILE A 136 -1.10 34.23 13.98
CA ILE A 136 -0.36 35.30 14.69
C ILE A 136 -1.30 36.15 15.52
N ASN A 137 -2.46 36.49 14.94
CA ASN A 137 -3.53 37.25 15.58
C ASN A 137 -4.87 36.61 15.20
N LYS A 138 -5.78 36.42 16.16
CA LYS A 138 -7.11 35.84 15.92
C LYS A 138 -8.18 36.80 16.45
N THR A 139 -9.16 37.11 15.62
CA THR A 139 -10.34 37.92 15.95
C THR A 139 -11.61 37.21 15.45
N ASP A 140 -12.77 37.65 15.95
CA ASP A 140 -14.06 37.07 15.56
C ASP A 140 -14.57 37.55 14.19
N ASN A 141 -13.88 38.51 13.57
CA ASN A 141 -14.27 39.02 12.26
C ASN A 141 -13.90 38.03 11.16
N VAL A 142 -14.92 37.48 10.52
CA VAL A 142 -14.80 36.51 9.43
C VAL A 142 -14.91 37.14 8.05
N ASN A 143 -15.08 38.46 7.94
CA ASN A 143 -15.24 39.11 6.63
C ASN A 143 -13.91 39.41 5.94
N VAL A 144 -12.83 39.53 6.71
CA VAL A 144 -11.49 39.85 6.18
C VAL A 144 -10.44 39.03 6.92
N VAL A 145 -9.47 38.52 6.17
CA VAL A 145 -8.29 37.83 6.71
C VAL A 145 -7.03 38.32 6.02
N PHE A 146 -5.97 38.55 6.79
CA PHE A 146 -4.64 38.83 6.27
C PHE A 146 -3.82 37.55 6.29
N ILE A 147 -3.12 37.27 5.19
CA ILE A 147 -2.27 36.08 5.05
C ILE A 147 -0.92 36.50 4.50
N ALA A 148 0.13 36.25 5.27
CA ALA A 148 1.51 36.48 4.84
C ALA A 148 2.22 35.19 4.44
N GLU A 149 3.28 35.33 3.66
CA GLU A 149 4.20 34.22 3.37
C GLU A 149 4.91 33.75 4.65
N GLY A 150 5.43 34.69 5.44
CA GLY A 150 6.18 34.45 6.67
C GLY A 150 5.48 34.94 7.95
N VAL A 151 5.79 34.27 9.08
CA VAL A 151 5.30 34.67 10.41
C VAL A 151 5.80 36.05 10.87
N GLU A 152 6.91 36.51 10.30
CA GLU A 152 7.53 37.80 10.63
C GLU A 152 6.76 38.94 9.96
N THR A 153 6.54 38.84 8.65
CA THR A 153 5.66 39.71 7.86
C THR A 153 4.27 39.84 8.50
N ALA A 154 3.67 38.70 8.89
CA ALA A 154 2.38 38.67 9.57
C ALA A 154 2.42 39.39 10.93
N ALA A 155 3.46 39.19 11.74
CA ALA A 155 3.62 39.87 13.03
C ALA A 155 3.82 41.39 12.87
N SER A 156 4.55 41.82 11.84
CA SER A 156 4.73 43.24 11.52
C SER A 156 3.42 43.90 11.14
N VAL A 157 2.63 43.29 10.27
CA VAL A 157 1.31 43.83 9.89
C VAL A 157 0.33 43.83 11.07
N ALA A 158 0.41 42.85 11.96
CA ALA A 158 -0.32 42.84 13.22
C ALA A 158 0.10 43.94 14.23
N SER A 159 1.14 44.73 13.92
CA SER A 159 1.50 45.93 14.71
C SER A 159 0.57 47.12 14.45
N LEU A 160 -0.21 47.09 13.37
CA LEU A 160 -1.21 48.11 13.08
C LEU A 160 -2.45 47.87 13.96
N ASN A 161 -2.85 48.87 14.74
CA ASN A 161 -4.02 48.79 15.63
C ASN A 161 -5.29 48.39 14.87
N GLU A 162 -5.51 49.00 13.71
CA GLU A 162 -6.67 48.73 12.86
C GLU A 162 -6.69 47.26 12.39
N VAL A 163 -5.53 46.66 12.13
CA VAL A 163 -5.46 45.24 11.76
C VAL A 163 -5.65 44.36 12.98
N ARG A 164 -4.86 44.56 14.03
CA ARG A 164 -4.83 43.73 15.24
C ARG A 164 -6.20 43.61 15.90
N ASN A 165 -6.90 44.74 16.03
CA ASN A 165 -8.14 44.80 16.79
C ASN A 165 -9.34 44.26 16.01
N ASN A 166 -9.28 44.30 14.66
CA ASN A 166 -10.43 43.99 13.82
C ASN A 166 -10.28 42.69 13.02
N TYR A 167 -9.07 42.25 12.67
CA TYR A 167 -8.86 41.16 11.70
C TYR A 167 -7.87 40.11 12.16
N SER A 168 -8.12 38.88 11.76
CA SER A 168 -7.17 37.78 11.95
C SER A 168 -6.00 37.91 10.98
N VAL A 169 -4.80 37.56 11.45
CA VAL A 169 -3.55 37.58 10.67
C VAL A 169 -2.89 36.21 10.74
N LEU A 170 -2.73 35.61 9.57
CA LEU A 170 -2.23 34.25 9.35
C LEU A 170 -0.90 34.28 8.59
N ALA A 171 -0.16 33.17 8.62
CA ALA A 171 0.97 32.95 7.73
C ALA A 171 1.00 31.52 7.16
N SER A 172 1.52 31.38 5.93
CA SER A 172 1.64 30.10 5.23
C SER A 172 2.91 29.32 5.55
N MET A 173 3.89 29.95 6.21
CA MET A 173 5.20 29.38 6.53
C MET A 173 6.11 29.19 5.30
N GLY A 174 5.87 29.98 4.25
CA GLY A 174 6.61 30.01 2.99
C GLY A 174 5.68 30.20 1.79
N VAL A 175 6.18 30.81 0.71
CA VAL A 175 5.40 31.12 -0.49
C VAL A 175 4.81 29.86 -1.15
N SER A 176 5.57 28.76 -1.19
CA SER A 176 5.12 27.47 -1.76
C SER A 176 4.01 26.80 -0.95
N GLU A 177 3.86 27.17 0.33
CA GLU A 177 2.79 26.67 1.21
C GLU A 177 1.59 27.62 1.25
N LEU A 178 1.65 28.78 0.58
CA LEU A 178 0.55 29.75 0.54
C LEU A 178 -0.75 29.15 -0.02
N PRO A 179 -0.74 28.34 -1.09
CA PRO A 179 -1.94 27.63 -1.54
C PRO A 179 -2.54 26.69 -0.48
N ALA A 180 -1.70 26.07 0.37
CA ALA A 180 -2.19 25.15 1.40
C ALA A 180 -3.01 25.85 2.50
N THR A 181 -2.86 27.17 2.65
CA THR A 181 -3.70 27.95 3.58
C THR A 181 -5.14 28.13 3.07
N LEU A 182 -5.40 27.98 1.76
CA LEU A 182 -6.73 28.12 1.18
C LEU A 182 -7.73 27.17 1.84
N ALA A 183 -7.32 25.94 2.13
CA ALA A 183 -8.20 24.98 2.80
C ALA A 183 -8.57 25.45 4.22
N TYR A 184 -7.62 26.03 4.97
CA TYR A 184 -7.91 26.65 6.26
C TYR A 184 -8.86 27.85 6.12
N VAL A 185 -8.70 28.64 5.05
CA VAL A 185 -9.56 29.80 4.80
C VAL A 185 -10.99 29.38 4.41
N LYS A 186 -11.13 28.37 3.55
CA LYS A 186 -12.39 27.73 3.14
C LYS A 186 -13.25 27.26 4.31
N THR A 187 -12.64 26.99 5.46
CA THR A 187 -13.34 26.46 6.64
C THR A 187 -13.59 27.48 7.74
N HIS A 188 -12.82 28.58 7.78
CA HIS A 188 -12.94 29.59 8.85
C HIS A 188 -13.57 30.90 8.38
N TYR A 189 -13.54 31.17 7.07
CA TYR A 189 -14.06 32.41 6.49
C TYR A 189 -15.13 32.08 5.43
N PRO A 190 -16.33 32.69 5.55
CA PRO A 190 -17.42 32.44 4.62
C PRO A 190 -17.02 32.82 3.19
N PRO A 191 -17.64 32.18 2.19
CA PRO A 191 -17.46 32.58 0.80
C PRO A 191 -17.84 34.04 0.59
N GLY A 192 -17.06 34.74 -0.24
CA GLY A 192 -17.17 36.19 -0.43
C GLY A 192 -16.39 37.05 0.58
N ALA A 193 -15.73 36.44 1.58
CA ALA A 193 -14.77 37.16 2.43
C ALA A 193 -13.61 37.75 1.61
N THR A 194 -13.00 38.80 2.15
CA THR A 194 -11.82 39.44 1.56
C THR A 194 -10.55 38.81 2.12
N VAL A 195 -9.72 38.27 1.23
CA VAL A 195 -8.40 37.74 1.56
C VAL A 195 -7.36 38.78 1.15
N VAL A 196 -6.64 39.31 2.13
CA VAL A 196 -5.51 40.23 1.90
C VAL A 196 -4.22 39.43 1.93
N LEU A 197 -3.64 39.17 0.76
CA LEU A 197 -2.35 38.51 0.63
C LEU A 197 -1.22 39.53 0.77
N LEU A 198 -0.37 39.32 1.77
CA LEU A 198 0.82 40.12 2.06
C LEU A 198 2.00 39.48 1.33
N LYS A 199 2.36 40.07 0.18
CA LYS A 199 3.40 39.61 -0.73
C LYS A 199 4.75 40.22 -0.34
N ASP A 200 5.81 39.42 -0.39
CA ASP A 200 7.19 39.92 -0.32
C ASP A 200 7.62 40.44 -1.71
N HIS A 201 8.36 41.56 -1.78
CA HIS A 201 8.72 42.19 -3.05
C HIS A 201 10.02 41.57 -3.61
N ASP A 202 9.97 40.28 -3.90
CA ASP A 202 11.06 39.55 -4.54
C ASP A 202 11.40 40.11 -5.92
N ASP A 203 12.69 40.23 -6.22
CA ASP A 203 13.16 40.62 -7.55
C ASP A 203 12.70 39.56 -8.59
N PRO A 204 11.90 39.93 -9.60
CA PRO A 204 11.32 38.98 -10.54
C PRO A 204 12.36 38.32 -11.45
N VAL A 205 13.55 38.90 -11.59
CA VAL A 205 14.66 38.35 -12.38
C VAL A 205 15.50 37.40 -11.53
N GLU A 206 15.80 37.77 -10.28
CA GLU A 206 16.61 36.91 -9.39
C GLU A 206 15.81 35.76 -8.76
N ASN A 207 14.51 35.95 -8.52
CA ASN A 207 13.65 34.96 -7.87
C ASN A 207 12.28 34.79 -8.58
N PRO A 208 12.27 34.29 -9.83
CA PRO A 208 11.04 34.05 -10.59
C PRO A 208 10.16 32.96 -9.98
N PHE A 209 10.75 32.03 -9.22
CA PHE A 209 10.03 30.92 -8.60
C PHE A 209 9.05 31.41 -7.53
N ALA A 210 9.48 32.29 -6.61
CA ALA A 210 8.61 32.81 -5.56
C ALA A 210 7.40 33.57 -6.12
N ASN A 211 7.63 34.43 -7.12
CA ASN A 211 6.55 35.14 -7.82
C ASN A 211 5.56 34.18 -8.49
N SER A 212 6.04 33.11 -9.13
CA SER A 212 5.18 32.10 -9.74
C SER A 212 4.35 31.33 -8.70
N GLU A 213 4.93 30.95 -7.57
CA GLU A 213 4.20 30.28 -6.49
C GLU A 213 3.14 31.19 -5.87
N PHE A 214 3.44 32.49 -5.72
CA PHE A 214 2.46 33.47 -5.26
C PHE A 214 1.28 33.62 -6.22
N ASP A 215 1.54 33.71 -7.53
CA ASP A 215 0.48 33.83 -8.54
C ASP A 215 -0.43 32.60 -8.58
N LYS A 216 0.14 31.40 -8.39
CA LYS A 216 -0.64 30.17 -8.22
C LYS A 216 -1.56 30.25 -7.00
N ALA A 217 -1.05 30.72 -5.87
CA ALA A 217 -1.85 30.90 -4.67
C ALA A 217 -2.99 31.91 -4.90
N LYS A 218 -2.66 33.10 -5.42
CA LYS A 218 -3.64 34.14 -5.76
C LYS A 218 -4.74 33.59 -6.65
N LYS A 219 -4.38 32.88 -7.72
CA LYS A 219 -5.35 32.25 -8.64
C LYS A 219 -6.24 31.26 -7.90
N ALA A 220 -5.68 30.39 -7.06
CA ALA A 220 -6.47 29.42 -6.29
C ALA A 220 -7.50 30.08 -5.36
N PHE A 221 -7.14 31.19 -4.70
CA PHE A 221 -8.09 31.95 -3.88
C PHE A 221 -9.20 32.62 -4.71
N VAL A 222 -8.87 33.21 -5.85
CA VAL A 222 -9.85 33.82 -6.77
C VAL A 222 -10.80 32.76 -7.34
N ASP A 223 -10.26 31.63 -7.83
CA ASP A 223 -11.04 30.53 -8.39
C ASP A 223 -11.97 29.90 -7.34
N ALA A 224 -11.60 29.95 -6.05
CA ALA A 224 -12.44 29.54 -4.92
C ALA A 224 -13.52 30.56 -4.52
N GLY A 225 -13.67 31.68 -5.24
CA GLY A 225 -14.71 32.69 -5.02
C GLY A 225 -14.38 33.73 -3.94
N TYR A 226 -13.13 33.82 -3.49
CA TYR A 226 -12.69 34.87 -2.58
C TYR A 226 -12.34 36.15 -3.31
N ARG A 227 -12.61 37.28 -2.65
CA ARG A 227 -12.07 38.55 -3.11
C ARG A 227 -10.64 38.69 -2.63
N VAL A 228 -9.69 38.70 -3.57
CA VAL A 228 -8.26 38.77 -3.23
C VAL A 228 -7.72 40.18 -3.42
N ILE A 229 -7.11 40.74 -2.37
CA ILE A 229 -6.32 41.97 -2.40
C ILE A 229 -4.87 41.59 -2.18
N VAL A 230 -3.98 42.07 -3.03
CA VAL A 230 -2.53 41.88 -2.85
C VAL A 230 -1.94 43.18 -2.32
N LYS A 231 -1.15 43.07 -1.26
CA LYS A 231 -0.36 44.17 -0.69
C LYS A 231 1.11 43.76 -0.73
N GLU A 232 1.88 44.53 -1.47
CA GLU A 232 3.33 44.38 -1.64
C GLU A 232 4.03 45.68 -1.20
N PRO A 233 5.19 45.61 -0.52
CA PRO A 233 5.95 46.80 -0.16
C PRO A 233 6.50 47.50 -1.40
N PRO A 234 6.73 48.83 -1.36
CA PRO A 234 7.07 49.61 -2.55
C PRO A 234 8.50 49.38 -3.07
N THR A 235 9.40 48.87 -2.23
CA THR A 235 10.82 48.72 -2.57
C THR A 235 11.15 47.26 -2.86
N VAL A 236 11.81 47.02 -4.01
CA VAL A 236 12.26 45.70 -4.45
C VAL A 236 13.28 45.13 -3.44
N LYS A 237 13.21 43.81 -3.18
CA LYS A 237 13.97 43.07 -2.16
C LYS A 237 13.65 43.45 -0.71
N GLU A 238 12.50 44.06 -0.46
CA GLU A 238 11.98 44.29 0.89
C GLU A 238 10.72 43.47 1.15
N ASP A 239 10.51 43.13 2.42
CA ASP A 239 9.26 42.60 2.94
C ASP A 239 8.56 43.63 3.87
N TRP A 240 7.36 43.32 4.38
CA TRP A 240 6.67 44.23 5.30
C TRP A 240 7.34 44.38 6.67
N ASN A 241 8.21 43.44 7.08
CA ASN A 241 8.99 43.62 8.30
C ASN A 241 10.17 44.57 8.13
N ASP A 242 10.73 44.72 6.93
CA ASP A 242 11.76 45.71 6.64
C ASP A 242 11.19 47.13 6.69
N VAL A 243 9.97 47.32 6.15
CA VAL A 243 9.24 48.60 6.23
C VAL A 243 9.04 49.01 7.68
N LEU A 244 8.54 48.09 8.53
CA LEU A 244 8.36 48.34 9.96
C LEU A 244 9.70 48.64 10.65
N ALA A 245 10.74 47.88 10.34
CA ALA A 245 12.05 48.02 10.99
C ALA A 245 12.73 49.37 10.68
N LYS A 246 12.56 49.90 9.46
CA LYS A 246 13.16 51.16 9.00
C LYS A 246 12.34 52.39 9.37
N GLY A 247 11.02 52.32 9.17
CA GLY A 247 10.12 53.49 9.24
C GLY A 247 9.15 53.48 10.42
N GLY A 248 9.08 52.40 11.19
CA GLY A 248 8.14 52.25 12.30
C GLY A 248 6.68 52.07 11.86
N VAL A 249 5.78 52.05 12.85
CA VAL A 249 4.35 51.73 12.66
C VAL A 249 3.66 52.72 11.72
N ASN A 250 3.95 54.01 11.82
CA ASN A 250 3.34 55.04 10.99
C ASN A 250 3.69 54.87 9.50
N GLU A 251 4.93 54.49 9.21
CA GLU A 251 5.36 54.26 7.82
C GLU A 251 4.75 52.97 7.27
N LEU A 252 4.70 51.92 8.08
CA LEU A 252 4.00 50.68 7.73
C LEU A 252 2.52 50.96 7.41
N GLU A 253 1.83 51.75 8.23
CA GLU A 253 0.43 52.13 8.02
C GLU A 253 0.24 52.91 6.72
N ARG A 254 1.12 53.90 6.48
CA ARG A 254 1.10 54.74 5.27
C ARG A 254 1.30 53.91 4.01
N GLN A 255 2.27 53.00 4.01
CA GLN A 255 2.60 52.19 2.83
C GLN A 255 1.60 51.05 2.61
N LEU A 256 1.16 50.37 3.68
CA LEU A 256 0.15 49.32 3.58
C LEU A 256 -1.19 49.89 3.11
N ASN A 257 -1.48 51.16 3.44
CA ASN A 257 -2.64 51.93 3.01
C ASN A 257 -3.97 51.16 3.17
N LEU A 258 -4.43 51.11 4.42
CA LEU A 258 -5.69 50.45 4.82
C LEU A 258 -6.93 51.27 4.44
N ASN A 259 -6.79 52.56 4.08
CA ASN A 259 -7.90 53.43 3.66
C ASN A 259 -8.45 53.10 2.27
N ASN A 260 -8.18 51.91 1.76
CA ASN A 260 -8.71 51.45 0.51
C ASN A 260 -10.20 51.11 0.71
N PRO A 261 -11.16 51.84 0.08
CA PRO A 261 -12.60 51.57 0.22
C PRO A 261 -13.02 50.15 -0.20
N ILE A 262 -12.08 49.41 -0.78
CA ILE A 262 -12.16 48.00 -1.13
C ILE A 262 -12.19 47.09 0.10
N LEU A 263 -11.62 47.42 1.28
CA LEU A 263 -11.66 46.48 2.42
C LEU A 263 -13.08 46.28 3.00
N CYS A 264 -13.97 47.26 2.84
CA CYS A 264 -15.36 47.22 3.30
C CYS A 264 -16.30 47.82 2.22
N LEU A 265 -16.66 47.04 1.20
CA LEU A 265 -17.74 47.44 0.29
C LEU A 265 -19.08 47.41 1.05
N PRO A 266 -20.00 48.38 0.84
CA PRO A 266 -21.25 48.47 1.60
C PRO A 266 -22.17 47.23 1.47
N ASP A 267 -22.10 46.48 0.36
CA ASP A 267 -22.95 45.30 0.13
C ASP A 267 -22.37 43.99 0.66
N THR A 268 -21.05 43.93 0.95
CA THR A 268 -20.37 42.70 1.40
C THR A 268 -20.78 42.29 2.81
N PRO A 269 -20.83 43.18 3.82
CA PRO A 269 -21.32 42.85 5.16
C PRO A 269 -22.76 42.37 5.15
N ALA A 270 -23.63 42.99 4.33
CA ALA A 270 -25.04 42.62 4.25
C ALA A 270 -25.24 41.22 3.63
N ARG A 271 -24.56 40.90 2.53
CA ARG A 271 -24.61 39.56 1.92
C ARG A 271 -23.98 38.49 2.81
N ASN A 272 -22.81 38.76 3.38
CA ASN A 272 -22.11 37.82 4.26
C ASN A 272 -22.90 37.57 5.55
N SER A 273 -23.62 38.57 6.09
CA SER A 273 -24.45 38.40 7.29
C SER A 273 -25.55 37.34 7.12
N LYS A 274 -26.08 37.15 5.90
CA LYS A 274 -27.07 36.11 5.58
C LYS A 274 -26.43 34.74 5.40
N VAL A 275 -25.25 34.67 4.76
CA VAL A 275 -24.58 33.39 4.46
C VAL A 275 -23.83 32.81 5.67
N THR A 276 -23.23 33.67 6.51
CA THR A 276 -22.33 33.27 7.60
C THR A 276 -22.94 32.28 8.59
N PRO A 277 -24.20 32.45 9.06
CA PRO A 277 -24.81 31.48 9.98
C PRO A 277 -24.93 30.08 9.37
N HIS A 278 -25.37 29.99 8.11
CA HIS A 278 -25.48 28.72 7.39
C HIS A 278 -24.11 28.09 7.14
N PHE A 279 -23.14 28.89 6.70
CA PHE A 279 -21.74 28.45 6.53
C PHE A 279 -21.20 27.79 7.81
N LYS A 280 -21.31 28.45 8.96
CA LYS A 280 -20.78 27.91 10.24
C LYS A 280 -21.46 26.60 10.63
N SER A 281 -22.78 26.52 10.49
CA SER A 281 -23.55 25.33 10.85
C SER A 281 -23.23 24.14 9.93
N LEU A 282 -23.24 24.38 8.62
CA LEU A 282 -22.90 23.37 7.62
C LEU A 282 -21.49 22.87 7.79
N TYR A 283 -20.54 23.78 7.99
CA TYR A 283 -19.15 23.43 8.21
C TYR A 283 -18.97 22.54 9.45
N ALA A 284 -19.63 22.87 10.56
CA ALA A 284 -19.55 22.07 11.78
C ALA A 284 -20.09 20.64 11.59
N ASP A 285 -21.16 20.45 10.82
CA ASP A 285 -21.72 19.14 10.54
C ASP A 285 -20.89 18.34 9.52
N LEU A 286 -20.34 19.00 8.49
CA LEU A 286 -19.36 18.41 7.59
C LEU A 286 -18.13 17.90 8.35
N LEU A 287 -17.64 18.68 9.31
CA LEU A 287 -16.48 18.34 10.12
C LEU A 287 -16.67 17.02 10.89
N LYS A 288 -17.86 16.82 11.46
CA LYS A 288 -18.19 15.57 12.18
C LYS A 288 -18.15 14.36 11.24
N ASN A 289 -18.73 14.50 10.06
CA ASN A 289 -18.76 13.42 9.06
C ASN A 289 -17.35 13.12 8.51
N GLU A 290 -16.54 14.13 8.21
CA GLU A 290 -15.14 13.94 7.80
C GLU A 290 -14.32 13.23 8.86
N LYS A 291 -14.43 13.62 10.14
CA LYS A 291 -13.69 12.94 11.23
C LYS A 291 -14.03 11.45 11.28
N LEU A 292 -15.30 11.08 11.10
CA LEU A 292 -15.72 9.68 11.03
C LEU A 292 -15.12 8.97 9.80
N ALA A 293 -15.12 9.61 8.63
CA ALA A 293 -14.53 9.04 7.42
C ALA A 293 -13.01 8.89 7.50
N GLU A 294 -12.31 9.85 8.10
CA GLU A 294 -10.87 9.77 8.37
C GLU A 294 -10.54 8.61 9.33
N GLU A 295 -11.31 8.47 10.42
CA GLU A 295 -11.19 7.32 11.33
C GLU A 295 -11.43 6.00 10.59
N GLN A 296 -12.40 5.95 9.69
CA GLN A 296 -12.69 4.76 8.87
C GLN A 296 -11.55 4.42 7.91
N VAL A 297 -10.94 5.43 7.27
CA VAL A 297 -9.76 5.25 6.41
C VAL A 297 -8.60 4.67 7.19
N VAL A 298 -8.35 5.16 8.42
CA VAL A 298 -7.31 4.64 9.30
C VAL A 298 -7.62 3.19 9.70
N CYS A 299 -8.87 2.87 10.06
CA CYS A 299 -9.28 1.49 10.37
C CYS A 299 -9.07 0.56 9.16
N GLY A 300 -9.46 0.98 7.96
CA GLY A 300 -9.25 0.21 6.72
C GLY A 300 -7.76 -0.03 6.42
N LEU A 301 -6.90 0.98 6.65
CA LEU A 301 -5.45 0.82 6.52
C LEU A 301 -4.89 -0.17 7.54
N LEU A 302 -5.30 -0.06 8.81
CA LEU A 302 -4.86 -0.96 9.87
C LEU A 302 -5.30 -2.41 9.61
N ASP A 303 -6.54 -2.65 9.18
CA ASP A 303 -7.01 -4.00 8.83
C ASP A 303 -6.19 -4.63 7.71
N LYS A 304 -5.91 -3.86 6.65
CA LYS A 304 -5.08 -4.30 5.53
C LYS A 304 -3.65 -4.62 5.97
N VAL A 305 -3.00 -3.73 6.72
CA VAL A 305 -1.62 -3.95 7.18
C VAL A 305 -1.56 -5.15 8.13
N ILE A 306 -2.47 -5.27 9.09
CA ILE A 306 -2.50 -6.42 10.01
C ILE A 306 -2.70 -7.73 9.22
N GLY A 307 -3.60 -7.73 8.21
CA GLY A 307 -3.75 -8.85 7.29
C GLY A 307 -2.45 -9.24 6.58
N GLN A 308 -1.74 -8.25 6.01
CA GLN A 308 -0.44 -8.46 5.36
C GLN A 308 0.61 -9.04 6.33
N LEU A 309 0.63 -8.59 7.59
CA LEU A 309 1.54 -9.10 8.62
C LEU A 309 1.23 -10.56 8.99
N ILE A 310 -0.06 -10.91 9.13
CA ILE A 310 -0.50 -12.28 9.38
C ILE A 310 -0.10 -13.19 8.21
N ASP A 311 -0.35 -12.77 6.97
CA ASP A 311 0.00 -13.54 5.78
C ASP A 311 1.52 -13.72 5.64
N LYS A 312 2.30 -12.69 5.99
CA LYS A 312 3.75 -12.75 6.03
C LYS A 312 4.21 -13.81 7.04
N LEU A 313 3.70 -13.79 8.27
CA LEU A 313 4.02 -14.79 9.30
C LEU A 313 3.62 -16.22 8.88
N LYS A 314 2.45 -16.39 8.26
CA LYS A 314 1.99 -17.70 7.73
C LYS A 314 2.95 -18.24 6.67
N LYS A 315 3.41 -17.40 5.74
CA LYS A 315 4.44 -17.77 4.74
C LYS A 315 5.79 -18.09 5.38
N THR A 316 6.21 -17.31 6.37
CA THR A 316 7.45 -17.53 7.11
C THR A 316 7.44 -18.87 7.86
N GLN A 317 6.28 -19.34 8.31
CA GLN A 317 6.14 -20.60 9.04
C GLN A 317 6.58 -21.83 8.22
N SER A 318 6.45 -21.76 6.89
CA SER A 318 6.86 -22.79 5.93
C SER A 318 8.21 -22.52 5.24
N SER A 319 8.90 -21.42 5.56
CA SER A 319 10.17 -21.09 4.91
C SER A 319 11.33 -21.97 5.40
N ASP A 320 12.17 -22.45 4.48
CA ASP A 320 13.41 -23.16 4.84
C ASP A 320 14.60 -22.21 5.05
N ASP A 321 14.45 -20.93 4.70
CA ASP A 321 15.47 -19.91 4.94
C ASP A 321 15.36 -19.31 6.35
N LEU A 322 16.31 -19.73 7.18
CA LEU A 322 16.38 -19.40 8.61
C LEU A 322 16.77 -17.92 8.85
N HIS A 323 17.55 -17.29 7.96
CA HIS A 323 17.90 -15.87 8.08
C HIS A 323 16.76 -14.97 7.67
N THR A 324 16.13 -15.30 6.54
CA THR A 324 14.95 -14.59 6.07
C THR A 324 13.83 -14.70 7.12
N THR A 325 13.67 -15.85 7.77
CA THR A 325 12.73 -16.05 8.87
C THR A 325 12.91 -15.02 10.02
N ILE A 326 14.12 -14.83 10.53
CA ILE A 326 14.35 -13.86 11.63
C ILE A 326 14.07 -12.43 11.16
N LYS A 327 14.59 -12.08 9.98
CA LYS A 327 14.43 -10.73 9.42
C LYS A 327 12.96 -10.37 9.24
N GLU A 328 12.16 -11.31 8.72
CA GLU A 328 10.72 -11.14 8.54
C GLU A 328 9.99 -10.98 9.88
N ILE A 329 10.28 -11.81 10.88
CA ILE A 329 9.65 -11.68 12.20
C ILE A 329 10.04 -10.35 12.87
N ASP A 330 11.30 -9.93 12.78
CA ASP A 330 11.74 -8.63 13.31
C ASP A 330 11.01 -7.45 12.62
N GLU A 331 10.79 -7.53 11.31
CA GLU A 331 10.01 -6.55 10.57
C GLU A 331 8.53 -6.54 10.99
N VAL A 332 7.93 -7.72 11.19
CA VAL A 332 6.56 -7.85 11.69
C VAL A 332 6.44 -7.21 13.07
N ILE A 333 7.37 -7.49 13.99
CA ILE A 333 7.35 -6.89 15.34
C ILE A 333 7.47 -5.37 15.28
N ARG A 334 8.40 -4.83 14.48
CA ARG A 334 8.55 -3.38 14.31
C ARG A 334 7.27 -2.74 13.76
N THR A 335 6.66 -3.35 12.76
CA THR A 335 5.44 -2.82 12.13
C THR A 335 4.24 -2.93 13.08
N THR A 336 4.16 -4.02 13.85
CA THR A 336 3.13 -4.24 14.88
C THR A 336 3.21 -3.18 15.99
N GLU A 337 4.39 -2.73 16.38
CA GLU A 337 4.54 -1.64 17.34
C GLU A 337 4.00 -0.31 16.77
N GLY A 338 4.19 -0.09 15.47
CA GLY A 338 3.55 1.02 14.75
C GLY A 338 2.02 0.96 14.77
N VAL A 339 1.45 -0.22 14.51
CA VAL A 339 0.00 -0.49 14.62
C VAL A 339 -0.51 -0.19 16.04
N ARG A 340 0.18 -0.67 17.08
CA ARG A 340 -0.20 -0.42 18.48
C ARG A 340 -0.17 1.06 18.86
N THR A 341 0.85 1.78 18.39
CA THR A 341 0.98 3.22 18.60
C THR A 341 -0.26 3.94 18.05
N LEU A 342 -0.64 3.66 16.80
CA LEU A 342 -1.81 4.27 16.19
C LEU A 342 -3.13 3.85 16.85
N LEU A 343 -3.28 2.59 17.26
CA LEU A 343 -4.47 2.15 17.99
C LEU A 343 -4.66 2.90 19.31
N SER A 344 -3.56 3.13 20.03
CA SER A 344 -3.59 3.83 21.32
C SER A 344 -3.85 5.32 21.12
N GLU A 345 -3.16 5.96 20.17
CA GLU A 345 -3.30 7.41 19.89
C GLU A 345 -4.67 7.79 19.33
N ASN A 346 -5.29 6.92 18.52
CA ASN A 346 -6.66 7.13 18.05
C ASN A 346 -7.73 6.67 19.07
N LYS A 347 -7.33 6.38 20.32
CA LYS A 347 -8.22 5.93 21.41
C LYS A 347 -9.08 4.72 21.02
N ILE A 348 -8.58 3.86 20.13
CA ILE A 348 -9.29 2.67 19.65
C ILE A 348 -9.21 1.56 20.72
N SER A 349 -8.05 1.36 21.34
CA SER A 349 -7.86 0.36 22.42
C SER A 349 -6.53 0.53 23.15
N GLU A 350 -6.50 0.22 24.45
CA GLU A 350 -5.27 -0.01 25.20
C GLU A 350 -4.77 -1.44 24.94
N THR A 351 -3.74 -1.57 24.09
CA THR A 351 -3.27 -2.89 23.64
C THR A 351 -2.19 -3.47 24.56
N LYS A 352 -2.33 -4.75 24.92
CA LYS A 352 -1.32 -5.52 25.68
C LYS A 352 0.03 -5.56 24.95
N ASN A 353 1.12 -5.84 25.68
CA ASN A 353 2.46 -5.93 25.09
C ASN A 353 2.58 -7.07 24.07
N ILE A 354 3.35 -6.83 22.99
CA ILE A 354 3.66 -7.84 21.98
C ILE A 354 4.30 -9.07 22.67
N PRO A 355 3.81 -10.29 22.40
CA PRO A 355 4.43 -11.52 22.90
C PRO A 355 5.91 -11.60 22.51
N ARG A 356 6.83 -11.41 23.47
CA ARG A 356 8.28 -11.44 23.20
C ARG A 356 8.78 -12.88 23.15
N GLN A 357 8.84 -13.49 21.95
CA GLN A 357 9.29 -14.88 21.79
C GLN A 357 10.57 -15.09 20.94
N LEU A 358 11.24 -14.03 20.48
CA LEU A 358 12.42 -14.18 19.60
C LEU A 358 13.70 -14.70 20.27
N LYS A 359 13.77 -14.75 21.61
CA LYS A 359 15.01 -15.10 22.32
C LYS A 359 15.44 -16.55 22.03
N GLY A 360 14.50 -17.50 22.01
CA GLY A 360 14.77 -18.91 21.69
C GLY A 360 15.23 -19.09 20.24
N LEU A 361 14.53 -18.44 19.30
CA LEU A 361 14.81 -18.48 17.87
C LEU A 361 16.18 -17.90 17.50
N ARG A 362 16.57 -16.76 18.10
CA ARG A 362 17.90 -16.16 17.94
C ARG A 362 19.01 -17.05 18.50
N ARG A 363 18.75 -17.73 19.63
CA ARG A 363 19.71 -18.67 20.22
C ARG A 363 19.92 -19.89 19.32
N ALA A 364 18.84 -20.48 18.80
CA ALA A 364 18.90 -21.61 17.90
C ALA A 364 19.67 -21.30 16.60
N LEU A 365 19.48 -20.10 16.01
CA LEU A 365 20.25 -19.70 14.82
C LEU A 365 21.76 -19.57 15.11
N LYS A 366 22.11 -18.98 16.26
CA LYS A 366 23.51 -18.81 16.65
C LYS A 366 24.20 -20.17 16.83
N GLU A 367 23.50 -21.14 17.41
CA GLU A 367 24.00 -22.51 17.57
C GLU A 367 24.19 -23.20 16.23
N LEU A 368 23.23 -23.09 15.30
CA LEU A 368 23.34 -23.67 13.97
C LEU A 368 24.53 -23.10 13.20
N LYS A 369 24.69 -21.76 13.16
CA LYS A 369 25.84 -21.12 12.51
C LYS A 369 27.17 -21.63 13.06
N LEU A 370 27.28 -21.67 14.39
CA LEU A 370 28.49 -22.14 15.05
C LEU A 370 28.83 -23.58 14.64
N LEU A 371 27.83 -24.45 14.49
CA LEU A 371 28.03 -25.84 14.04
C LEU A 371 28.40 -25.92 12.56
N GLU A 372 27.79 -25.12 11.70
CA GLU A 372 28.09 -25.06 10.27
C GLU A 372 29.51 -24.53 10.00
N ASP A 373 29.92 -23.49 10.72
CA ASP A 373 31.28 -22.94 10.66
C ASP A 373 32.30 -23.96 11.19
N ARG A 374 32.07 -24.58 12.36
CA ARG A 374 32.94 -25.64 12.88
C ARG A 374 33.07 -26.84 11.95
N ARG A 375 31.98 -27.23 11.26
CA ARG A 375 32.01 -28.28 10.24
C ARG A 375 32.94 -27.88 9.09
N ARG A 376 32.78 -26.66 8.58
CA ARG A 376 33.60 -26.11 7.49
C ARG A 376 35.07 -26.12 7.88
N ASP A 377 35.40 -25.64 9.08
CA ASP A 377 36.77 -25.54 9.56
C ASP A 377 37.38 -26.93 9.82
N SER A 378 36.63 -27.87 10.41
CA SER A 378 37.16 -29.20 10.75
C SER A 378 37.39 -30.10 9.53
N LEU A 379 36.61 -29.90 8.45
CA LEU A 379 36.60 -30.74 7.25
C LEU A 379 37.23 -30.07 6.03
N ARG A 380 37.88 -28.91 6.21
CA ARG A 380 38.53 -28.16 5.12
C ARG A 380 39.62 -29.00 4.44
N GLU A 381 39.77 -28.83 3.12
CA GLU A 381 40.72 -29.56 2.29
C GLU A 381 41.80 -28.65 1.70
N ASN A 382 42.87 -29.28 1.17
CA ASN A 382 44.23 -28.76 0.98
C ASN A 382 44.37 -27.38 0.34
N ASP A 383 43.50 -27.00 -0.60
CA ASP A 383 43.71 -25.81 -1.45
C ASP A 383 43.37 -24.48 -0.73
N ASP A 384 42.67 -24.54 0.42
CA ASP A 384 42.19 -23.35 1.17
C ASP A 384 42.73 -23.28 2.62
N ILE A 385 43.72 -24.11 2.96
CA ILE A 385 44.26 -24.23 4.32
C ILE A 385 45.47 -23.31 4.49
N ASP A 386 45.39 -22.37 5.42
CA ASP A 386 46.52 -21.53 5.80
C ASP A 386 47.41 -22.26 6.81
N PHE A 387 48.53 -22.79 6.33
CA PHE A 387 49.53 -23.47 7.16
C PHE A 387 50.42 -22.51 7.98
N SER A 388 50.34 -21.20 7.76
CA SER A 388 51.10 -20.20 8.51
C SER A 388 50.44 -19.81 9.84
N ALA A 389 49.12 -20.01 9.98
CA ALA A 389 48.38 -19.71 11.20
C ALA A 389 48.60 -20.77 12.30
N ASP A 390 48.84 -20.30 13.53
CA ASP A 390 49.00 -21.15 14.71
C ASP A 390 47.74 -22.03 14.93
N PRO A 391 47.86 -23.38 14.87
CA PRO A 391 46.76 -24.31 15.09
C PRO A 391 46.12 -24.25 16.48
N GLN A 392 46.77 -23.60 17.46
CA GLN A 392 46.21 -23.42 18.80
C GLN A 392 45.28 -22.21 18.90
N THR A 393 45.48 -21.19 18.06
CA THR A 393 44.72 -19.93 18.12
C THR A 393 43.73 -19.75 16.97
N ASN A 394 43.83 -20.55 15.90
CA ASN A 394 42.98 -20.39 14.72
C ASN A 394 42.59 -21.75 14.10
N SER A 395 41.32 -22.14 14.23
CA SER A 395 40.79 -23.39 13.67
C SER A 395 40.64 -23.26 12.15
N ASN A 396 41.44 -24.01 11.38
CA ASN A 396 41.40 -23.96 9.92
C ASN A 396 41.96 -25.25 9.31
N GLY A 397 41.09 -26.23 9.04
CA GLY A 397 41.49 -27.53 8.49
C GLY A 397 42.18 -28.43 9.50
N ASP A 398 41.82 -28.36 10.79
CA ASP A 398 42.56 -28.97 11.91
C ASP A 398 42.87 -30.45 11.70
N LEU A 399 41.92 -31.24 11.17
CA LEU A 399 42.12 -32.66 10.88
C LEU A 399 43.16 -32.88 9.76
N TYR A 400 43.07 -32.12 8.67
CA TYR A 400 43.98 -32.25 7.53
C TYR A 400 45.38 -31.72 7.89
N LYS A 401 45.46 -30.59 8.59
CA LYS A 401 46.72 -30.06 9.13
C LYS A 401 47.41 -31.09 10.02
N ALA A 402 46.69 -31.70 10.97
CA ALA A 402 47.26 -32.71 11.85
C ALA A 402 47.82 -33.91 11.06
N TYR A 403 47.05 -34.43 10.09
CA TYR A 403 47.50 -35.48 9.18
C TYR A 403 48.76 -35.07 8.40
N TYR A 404 48.75 -33.88 7.78
CA TYR A 404 49.85 -33.39 6.96
C TYR A 404 51.14 -33.19 7.77
N PHE A 405 51.04 -32.54 8.94
CA PHE A 405 52.20 -32.30 9.80
C PHE A 405 52.80 -33.60 10.35
N VAL A 406 51.98 -34.57 10.75
CA VAL A 406 52.49 -35.89 11.17
C VAL A 406 53.14 -36.60 9.99
N MET A 407 52.54 -36.57 8.79
CA MET A 407 53.13 -37.16 7.59
C MET A 407 54.49 -36.55 7.26
N SER A 408 54.60 -35.22 7.26
CA SER A 408 55.84 -34.50 7.00
C SER A 408 56.92 -34.87 8.03
N ARG A 409 56.58 -34.90 9.31
CA ARG A 409 57.52 -35.34 10.37
C ARG A 409 57.90 -36.82 10.26
N CYS A 410 56.98 -37.70 9.86
CA CYS A 410 57.30 -39.11 9.59
C CYS A 410 58.38 -39.20 8.50
N LEU A 411 58.22 -38.45 7.41
CA LEU A 411 59.16 -38.44 6.29
C LEU A 411 60.53 -37.87 6.69
N GLU A 412 60.55 -36.75 7.41
CA GLU A 412 61.78 -36.17 7.95
C GLU A 412 62.51 -37.14 8.89
N HIS A 413 61.76 -37.76 9.80
CA HIS A 413 62.29 -38.71 10.76
C HIS A 413 62.89 -39.95 10.06
N LEU A 414 62.16 -40.55 9.11
CA LEU A 414 62.68 -41.67 8.31
C LEU A 414 63.88 -41.26 7.45
N GLY A 415 63.90 -40.05 6.92
CA GLY A 415 65.05 -39.52 6.16
C GLY A 415 66.29 -39.27 7.02
N SER A 416 66.10 -38.92 8.29
CA SER A 416 67.19 -38.77 9.27
C SER A 416 67.79 -40.10 9.73
N LEU A 417 67.04 -41.19 9.58
CA LEU A 417 67.49 -42.54 9.87
C LEU A 417 68.23 -43.07 8.63
N GLY A 418 69.57 -43.08 8.67
CA GLY A 418 70.37 -43.70 7.61
C GLY A 418 70.07 -45.21 7.43
N PRO A 419 70.64 -45.89 6.41
CA PRO A 419 70.37 -47.30 6.13
C PRO A 419 70.56 -48.24 7.34
N HIS A 420 71.57 -47.95 8.18
CA HIS A 420 71.80 -48.68 9.42
C HIS A 420 70.72 -48.42 10.49
N GLY A 421 70.20 -47.20 10.59
CA GLY A 421 69.11 -46.88 11.51
C GLY A 421 67.79 -47.54 11.12
N ILE A 422 67.49 -47.65 9.82
CA ILE A 422 66.31 -48.36 9.31
C ILE A 422 66.44 -49.87 9.58
N PHE A 423 67.62 -50.43 9.33
CA PHE A 423 67.91 -51.83 9.64
C PHE A 423 67.78 -52.14 11.14
N ASP A 424 68.27 -51.26 12.01
CA ASP A 424 68.12 -51.39 13.47
C ASP A 424 66.65 -51.32 13.90
N LEU A 425 65.84 -50.44 13.31
CA LEU A 425 64.39 -50.34 13.56
C LEU A 425 63.64 -51.63 13.16
N GLU A 426 63.95 -52.20 12.00
CA GLU A 426 63.35 -53.46 11.55
C GLU A 426 63.74 -54.62 12.45
N LYS A 427 65.02 -54.70 12.85
CA LYS A 427 65.53 -55.72 13.77
C LYS A 427 64.91 -55.58 15.16
N GLN A 428 64.85 -54.38 15.71
CA GLN A 428 64.20 -54.10 17.00
C GLN A 428 62.69 -54.39 16.95
N SER A 429 62.02 -54.10 15.83
CA SER A 429 60.60 -54.46 15.64
C SER A 429 60.39 -55.98 15.63
N GLN A 430 61.25 -56.74 14.95
CA GLN A 430 61.20 -58.20 14.97
C GLN A 430 61.41 -58.75 16.38
N ILE A 431 62.38 -58.21 17.12
CA ILE A 431 62.65 -58.56 18.51
C ILE A 431 61.41 -58.27 19.36
N LEU A 432 60.83 -57.08 19.29
CA LEU A 432 59.59 -56.77 20.01
C LEU A 432 58.44 -57.71 19.65
N GLY A 433 58.33 -58.12 18.37
CA GLY A 433 57.37 -59.12 17.95
C GLY A 433 57.55 -60.47 18.66
N LEU A 434 58.79 -60.86 18.96
CA LEU A 434 59.10 -62.06 19.76
C LEU A 434 58.73 -61.86 21.24
N TYR A 435 59.11 -60.73 21.83
CA TYR A 435 58.75 -60.41 23.22
C TYR A 435 57.23 -60.36 23.41
N GLN A 436 56.50 -59.75 22.48
CA GLN A 436 55.04 -59.71 22.53
C GLN A 436 54.41 -61.10 22.42
N LYS A 437 54.95 -61.97 21.56
CA LYS A 437 54.52 -63.38 21.47
C LYS A 437 54.80 -64.15 22.75
N ARG A 438 55.99 -63.96 23.35
CA ARG A 438 56.37 -64.64 24.60
C ARG A 438 55.54 -64.14 25.79
N LEU A 439 55.32 -62.85 25.92
CA LEU A 439 54.43 -62.27 26.93
C LEU A 439 53.03 -62.89 26.85
N LYS A 440 52.46 -62.99 25.65
CA LYS A 440 51.15 -63.63 25.44
C LYS A 440 51.17 -65.13 25.79
N ALA A 441 52.26 -65.84 25.50
CA ALA A 441 52.43 -67.23 25.88
C ALA A 441 52.52 -67.40 27.41
N ILE A 442 53.33 -66.57 28.08
CA ILE A 442 53.46 -66.55 29.55
C ILE A 442 52.11 -66.25 30.20
N ASP A 443 51.35 -65.25 29.72
CA ASP A 443 50.02 -64.93 30.22
C ASP A 443 49.07 -66.14 30.14
N ASN A 444 49.11 -66.86 29.02
CA ASN A 444 48.30 -68.07 28.83
C ASN A 444 48.76 -69.22 29.76
N GLU A 445 50.07 -69.39 29.97
CA GLU A 445 50.62 -70.39 30.89
C GLU A 445 50.28 -70.09 32.35
N ILE A 446 50.45 -68.82 32.79
CA ILE A 446 50.05 -68.35 34.12
C ILE A 446 48.56 -68.62 34.37
N LYS A 447 47.71 -68.42 33.35
CA LYS A 447 46.27 -68.66 33.46
C LYS A 447 45.92 -70.16 33.61
N ARG A 448 46.70 -71.06 33.01
CA ARG A 448 46.47 -72.52 33.04
C ARG A 448 46.95 -73.20 34.31
N ILE A 449 48.05 -72.75 34.92
CA ILE A 449 48.65 -73.44 36.07
C ILE A 449 47.72 -73.57 37.30
N PRO A 450 46.92 -72.54 37.68
CA PRO A 450 45.95 -72.70 38.77
C PRO A 450 44.90 -73.79 38.52
N GLN A 451 44.51 -74.02 37.26
CA GLN A 451 43.58 -75.09 36.88
C GLN A 451 44.23 -76.46 37.04
N LEU A 452 45.49 -76.61 36.61
CA LEU A 452 46.27 -77.84 36.81
C LEU A 452 46.52 -78.14 38.30
N ILE A 453 46.78 -77.11 39.13
CA ILE A 453 46.92 -77.31 40.59
C ILE A 453 45.64 -77.90 41.20
N ALA A 454 44.46 -77.45 40.75
CA ALA A 454 43.18 -77.96 41.23
C ALA A 454 42.95 -79.44 40.83
N GLU A 455 43.43 -79.85 39.66
CA GLU A 455 43.31 -81.23 39.16
C GLU A 455 44.19 -82.24 39.93
N PHE A 456 45.36 -81.84 40.43
CA PHE A 456 46.28 -82.70 41.21
C PHE A 456 46.01 -82.71 42.73
N SER A 457 44.91 -82.11 43.18
CA SER A 457 44.56 -81.99 44.60
C SER A 457 43.76 -83.20 45.15
N GLY A 458 43.73 -84.35 44.46
CA GLY A 458 42.94 -85.53 44.85
C GLY A 458 43.71 -86.86 44.84
N ASP A 459 43.46 -87.65 45.88
CA ASP A 459 43.64 -89.10 46.12
C ASP A 459 45.03 -89.78 46.13
N ASP A 460 46.15 -89.08 45.92
CA ASP A 460 47.50 -89.66 46.18
C ASP A 460 48.43 -88.64 46.88
N GLU A 461 48.33 -88.55 48.21
CA GLU A 461 48.81 -87.44 49.05
C GLU A 461 50.31 -87.11 48.87
N ILE A 462 51.17 -88.10 48.61
CA ILE A 462 52.63 -87.86 48.53
C ILE A 462 53.07 -87.36 47.15
N VAL A 463 52.48 -87.88 46.07
CA VAL A 463 52.84 -87.49 44.68
C VAL A 463 52.19 -86.16 44.30
N GLY A 464 50.93 -85.95 44.70
CA GLY A 464 50.19 -84.70 44.45
C GLY A 464 50.86 -83.48 45.09
N GLU A 465 51.37 -83.61 46.31
CA GLU A 465 51.98 -82.48 47.03
C GLU A 465 53.29 -81.99 46.38
N ILE A 466 54.11 -82.93 45.86
CA ILE A 466 55.35 -82.62 45.14
C ILE A 466 55.04 -81.89 43.82
N VAL A 467 54.05 -82.38 43.05
CA VAL A 467 53.64 -81.79 41.77
C VAL A 467 53.03 -80.39 41.98
N ILE A 468 52.16 -80.23 42.99
CA ILE A 468 51.58 -78.93 43.34
C ILE A 468 52.67 -77.93 43.74
N LYS A 469 53.67 -78.35 44.53
CA LYS A 469 54.81 -77.50 44.90
C LYS A 469 55.63 -77.08 43.68
N GLN A 470 55.88 -77.99 42.74
CA GLN A 470 56.55 -77.69 41.47
C GLN A 470 55.73 -76.72 40.60
N LEU A 471 54.42 -76.89 40.50
CA LEU A 471 53.52 -76.00 39.76
C LEU A 471 53.44 -74.60 40.38
N LYS A 472 53.38 -74.50 41.72
CA LYS A 472 53.44 -73.21 42.44
C LYS A 472 54.78 -72.50 42.20
N ASN A 473 55.89 -73.23 42.21
CA ASN A 473 57.20 -72.68 41.89
C ASN A 473 57.27 -72.23 40.43
N LYS A 474 56.72 -73.01 39.49
CA LYS A 474 56.63 -72.63 38.07
C LYS A 474 55.77 -71.39 37.87
N LEU A 475 54.64 -71.26 38.57
CA LEU A 475 53.79 -70.07 38.53
C LEU A 475 54.53 -68.82 39.04
N LYS A 476 55.28 -68.94 40.14
CA LYS A 476 56.11 -67.86 40.67
C LYS A 476 57.21 -67.46 39.68
N SER A 477 57.86 -68.45 39.05
CA SER A 477 58.86 -68.24 38.00
C SER A 477 58.27 -67.53 36.77
N LEU A 478 57.10 -67.95 36.29
CA LEU A 478 56.44 -67.34 35.13
C LEU A 478 55.96 -65.91 35.40
N LYS A 479 55.49 -65.60 36.61
CA LYS A 479 55.13 -64.23 36.99
C LYS A 479 56.35 -63.31 36.96
N LEU A 480 57.49 -63.78 37.49
CA LEU A 480 58.75 -63.05 37.43
C LEU A 480 59.24 -62.89 35.98
N GLU A 481 59.17 -63.96 35.18
CA GLU A 481 59.50 -63.92 33.75
C GLU A 481 58.63 -62.90 33.01
N ARG A 482 57.32 -62.86 33.28
CA ARG A 482 56.41 -61.86 32.70
C ARG A 482 56.80 -60.44 33.04
N GLU A 483 57.15 -60.17 34.29
CA GLU A 483 57.58 -58.84 34.75
C GLU A 483 58.86 -58.40 34.03
N LEU A 484 59.85 -59.29 33.95
CA LEU A 484 61.11 -59.05 33.23
C LEU A 484 60.87 -58.79 31.74
N TYR A 485 60.14 -59.68 31.04
CA TYR A 485 59.83 -59.49 29.63
C TYR A 485 58.99 -58.22 29.38
N ALA A 486 58.10 -57.83 30.30
CA ALA A 486 57.30 -56.63 30.18
C ALA A 486 58.14 -55.36 30.38
N GLN A 487 59.08 -55.40 31.32
CA GLN A 487 60.05 -54.33 31.53
C GLN A 487 60.98 -54.19 30.34
N GLU A 488 61.57 -55.28 29.85
CA GLU A 488 62.45 -55.27 28.66
C GLU A 488 61.68 -54.80 27.41
N PHE A 489 60.43 -55.26 27.24
CA PHE A 489 59.54 -54.77 26.17
C PHE A 489 59.28 -53.26 26.28
N HIS A 490 59.13 -52.73 27.50
CA HIS A 490 58.94 -51.29 27.73
C HIS A 490 60.22 -50.49 27.45
N GLU A 491 61.38 -50.96 27.93
CA GLU A 491 62.68 -50.32 27.72
C GLU A 491 63.07 -50.30 26.24
N MET A 492 62.89 -51.40 25.52
CA MET A 492 63.11 -51.45 24.06
C MET A 492 62.18 -50.50 23.31
N LYS A 493 60.92 -50.37 23.74
CA LYS A 493 59.99 -49.39 23.16
C LYS A 493 60.47 -47.96 23.35
N GLN A 494 61.13 -47.63 24.47
CA GLN A 494 61.73 -46.31 24.69
C GLN A 494 62.99 -46.09 23.82
N GLN A 495 63.74 -47.15 23.53
CA GLN A 495 64.98 -47.09 22.74
C GLN A 495 64.74 -46.90 21.22
N LEU A 496 63.55 -47.22 20.70
CA LEU A 496 63.21 -47.23 19.27
C LEU A 496 63.21 -45.90 18.53
N ARG A 497 63.67 -44.81 19.15
CA ARG A 497 63.75 -43.46 18.53
C ARG A 497 62.48 -43.02 17.79
N LEU A 498 61.30 -43.51 18.18
CA LEU A 498 60.02 -43.21 17.54
C LEU A 498 59.73 -41.71 17.48
N LEU A 499 58.76 -41.31 16.65
CA LEU A 499 58.30 -39.92 16.60
C LEU A 499 57.86 -39.48 17.99
N ARG A 500 58.60 -38.52 18.55
CA ARG A 500 58.20 -37.89 19.81
C ARG A 500 56.97 -37.04 19.54
N SER A 501 55.98 -37.10 20.43
CA SER A 501 54.92 -36.11 20.47
C SER A 501 55.54 -34.76 20.85
N ALA A 502 56.00 -33.97 19.88
CA ALA A 502 56.34 -32.58 20.17
C ALA A 502 55.00 -31.88 20.42
N TYR A 503 54.67 -31.69 21.70
CA TYR A 503 53.43 -31.09 22.20
C TYR A 503 53.02 -29.83 21.43
N PRO A 504 51.77 -29.75 20.96
CA PRO A 504 50.93 -28.61 21.24
C PRO A 504 50.25 -28.85 22.60
N LYS A 505 50.59 -28.07 23.63
CA LYS A 505 49.88 -28.14 24.93
C LYS A 505 48.46 -27.59 24.75
N GLY A 506 47.43 -28.39 25.05
CA GLY A 506 46.04 -27.91 25.12
C GLY A 506 45.01 -28.95 24.65
N ASN A 507 43.77 -28.84 25.16
CA ASN A 507 42.63 -29.67 24.72
C ASN A 507 41.97 -29.06 23.48
N THR A 508 42.72 -28.91 22.39
CA THR A 508 42.20 -28.38 21.12
C THR A 508 41.93 -29.52 20.13
N PRO A 509 40.99 -29.36 19.17
CA PRO A 509 40.72 -30.38 18.16
C PRO A 509 41.97 -30.80 17.38
N TYR A 510 42.81 -29.83 16.95
CA TYR A 510 44.08 -30.10 16.29
C TYR A 510 45.02 -30.97 17.12
N ALA A 511 45.22 -30.66 18.40
CA ALA A 511 46.13 -31.40 19.28
C ALA A 511 45.68 -32.87 19.44
N ASN A 512 44.37 -33.07 19.63
CA ASN A 512 43.79 -34.40 19.75
C ASN A 512 43.94 -35.24 18.46
N TYR A 513 43.73 -34.63 17.28
CA TYR A 513 43.96 -35.32 16.00
C TYR A 513 45.45 -35.60 15.78
N TYR A 514 46.32 -34.65 16.11
CA TYR A 514 47.75 -34.77 15.94
C TYR A 514 48.32 -35.94 16.76
N GLU A 515 47.95 -36.03 18.04
CA GLU A 515 48.35 -37.13 18.92
C GLU A 515 47.89 -38.48 18.36
N GLN A 516 46.64 -38.58 17.93
CA GLN A 516 46.09 -39.80 17.32
C GLN A 516 46.89 -40.24 16.08
N PHE A 517 47.28 -39.30 15.21
CA PHE A 517 48.11 -39.63 14.04
C PHE A 517 49.53 -40.03 14.41
N VAL A 518 50.14 -39.40 15.43
CA VAL A 518 51.49 -39.79 15.93
C VAL A 518 51.45 -41.20 16.52
N GLU A 519 50.44 -41.53 17.32
CA GLU A 519 50.26 -42.88 17.88
C GLU A 519 50.14 -43.94 16.78
N GLU A 520 49.34 -43.69 15.75
CA GLU A 520 49.18 -44.63 14.64
C GLU A 520 50.46 -44.77 13.81
N ALA A 521 51.16 -43.67 13.55
CA ALA A 521 52.45 -43.68 12.85
C ALA A 521 53.48 -44.51 13.62
N ASN A 522 53.59 -44.28 14.92
CA ASN A 522 54.45 -45.03 15.83
C ASN A 522 54.06 -46.51 15.89
N SER A 523 52.76 -46.83 16.01
CA SER A 523 52.30 -48.23 15.98
C SER A 523 52.63 -48.91 14.65
N THR A 524 52.64 -48.17 13.54
CA THR A 524 52.96 -48.71 12.21
C THR A 524 54.45 -49.00 12.08
N MET A 525 55.30 -48.07 12.53
CA MET A 525 56.76 -48.27 12.58
C MET A 525 57.16 -49.42 13.52
N MET A 526 56.50 -49.55 14.67
CA MET A 526 56.70 -50.66 15.62
C MET A 526 56.40 -52.04 15.04
N LYS A 527 55.60 -52.12 13.96
CA LYS A 527 55.31 -53.35 13.21
C LYS A 527 56.32 -53.61 12.07
N GLY A 528 57.40 -52.84 12.01
CA GLY A 528 58.49 -53.01 11.04
C GLY A 528 58.21 -52.41 9.68
N LYS A 529 57.15 -51.60 9.55
CA LYS A 529 56.80 -50.91 8.31
C LYS A 529 57.49 -49.54 8.27
N THR A 530 58.70 -49.51 7.70
CA THR A 530 59.57 -48.32 7.59
C THR A 530 59.44 -47.61 6.24
N GLN A 531 58.78 -48.24 5.25
CA GLN A 531 58.53 -47.63 3.94
C GLN A 531 57.53 -46.47 4.05
N ALA A 532 57.93 -45.29 3.57
CA ALA A 532 57.10 -44.09 3.52
C ALA A 532 55.72 -44.34 2.88
N LYS A 533 55.65 -45.18 1.83
CA LYS A 533 54.40 -45.56 1.16
C LYS A 533 53.44 -46.31 2.10
N ALA A 534 53.93 -47.26 2.87
CA ALA A 534 53.11 -48.07 3.78
C ALA A 534 52.57 -47.27 4.97
N ILE A 535 53.38 -46.35 5.52
CA ILE A 535 52.94 -45.42 6.56
C ILE A 535 51.92 -44.43 5.99
N ARG A 536 52.15 -43.93 4.77
CA ARG A 536 51.21 -43.06 4.06
C ARG A 536 49.85 -43.72 3.88
N GLU A 537 49.80 -44.93 3.33
CA GLU A 537 48.55 -45.67 3.15
C GLU A 537 47.79 -45.83 4.47
N LYS A 538 48.50 -46.11 5.56
CA LYS A 538 47.86 -46.31 6.87
C LYS A 538 47.29 -45.02 7.46
N LEU A 539 48.08 -43.94 7.45
CA LEU A 539 47.64 -42.63 7.95
C LEU A 539 46.54 -42.03 7.09
N THR A 540 46.59 -42.20 5.76
CA THR A 540 45.49 -41.81 4.85
C THR A 540 44.20 -42.56 5.21
N GLY A 541 44.29 -43.86 5.53
CA GLY A 541 43.15 -44.64 5.99
C GLY A 541 42.55 -44.11 7.30
N VAL A 542 43.39 -43.76 8.28
CA VAL A 542 42.93 -43.15 9.54
C VAL A 542 42.31 -41.77 9.31
N TRP A 543 42.91 -40.94 8.46
CA TRP A 543 42.36 -39.64 8.09
C TRP A 543 41.00 -39.79 7.41
N ALA A 544 40.87 -40.69 6.43
CA ALA A 544 39.61 -40.94 5.73
C ALA A 544 38.51 -41.41 6.69
N ASN A 545 38.82 -42.36 7.58
CA ASN A 545 37.89 -42.82 8.61
C ASN A 545 37.47 -41.68 9.54
N LYS A 546 38.44 -40.87 10.02
CA LYS A 546 38.14 -39.77 10.95
C LYS A 546 37.34 -38.65 10.29
N LYS A 547 37.63 -38.36 9.02
CA LYS A 547 36.87 -37.44 8.18
C LYS A 547 35.41 -37.91 8.05
N GLN A 548 35.19 -39.20 7.78
CA GLN A 548 33.86 -39.78 7.70
C GLN A 548 33.11 -39.72 9.04
N GLU A 549 33.79 -40.03 10.16
CA GLU A 549 33.24 -39.88 11.52
C GLU A 549 32.80 -38.44 11.80
N LEU A 550 33.65 -37.46 11.48
CA LEU A 550 33.34 -36.04 11.68
C LEU A 550 32.21 -35.56 10.76
N GLN A 551 32.17 -36.02 9.51
CA GLN A 551 31.08 -35.74 8.58
C GLN A 551 29.74 -36.22 9.16
N GLU A 552 29.67 -37.45 9.66
CA GLU A 552 28.45 -38.00 10.25
C GLU A 552 28.10 -37.32 11.58
N TYR A 553 29.09 -37.01 12.42
CA TYR A 553 28.92 -36.25 13.66
C TYR A 553 28.30 -34.87 13.40
N TYR A 554 28.88 -34.08 12.49
CA TYR A 554 28.38 -32.76 12.16
C TYR A 554 27.04 -32.82 11.45
N LYS A 555 26.81 -33.80 10.56
CA LYS A 555 25.51 -34.03 9.91
C LYS A 555 24.40 -34.21 10.95
N LYS A 556 24.59 -35.10 11.92
CA LYS A 556 23.61 -35.34 13.01
C LYS A 556 23.36 -34.09 13.85
N ARG A 557 24.41 -33.37 14.25
CA ARG A 557 24.28 -32.17 15.11
C ARG A 557 23.65 -30.99 14.37
N ILE A 558 24.02 -30.76 13.12
CA ILE A 558 23.43 -29.71 12.29
C ILE A 558 21.96 -30.01 12.06
N GLU A 559 21.60 -31.26 11.78
CA GLU A 559 20.19 -31.65 11.64
C GLU A 559 19.41 -31.41 12.94
N ALA A 560 19.95 -31.83 14.09
CA ALA A 560 19.33 -31.54 15.39
C ALA A 560 19.17 -30.04 15.66
N ALA A 561 20.17 -29.21 15.31
CA ALA A 561 20.09 -27.77 15.44
C ALA A 561 19.07 -27.13 14.48
N ARG A 562 18.93 -27.66 13.25
CA ARG A 562 17.87 -27.27 12.29
C ARG A 562 16.49 -27.61 12.84
N GLN A 563 16.29 -28.82 13.37
CA GLN A 563 15.04 -29.23 14.00
C GLN A 563 14.69 -28.37 15.21
N ASN A 564 15.68 -28.02 16.05
CA ASN A 564 15.49 -27.11 17.17
C ASN A 564 15.05 -25.70 16.70
N PHE A 565 15.66 -25.19 15.62
CA PHE A 565 15.21 -23.91 15.04
C PHE A 565 13.76 -23.99 14.53
N VAL A 566 13.40 -25.06 13.83
CA VAL A 566 12.02 -25.28 13.34
C VAL A 566 11.04 -25.36 14.51
N TYR A 567 11.43 -26.03 15.60
CA TYR A 567 10.63 -26.11 16.84
C TYR A 567 10.42 -24.72 17.46
N GLU A 568 11.49 -23.94 17.67
CA GLU A 568 11.39 -22.59 18.22
C GLU A 568 10.58 -21.65 17.29
N ARG A 569 10.66 -21.84 15.97
CA ARG A 569 9.81 -21.12 15.00
C ARG A 569 8.33 -21.46 15.15
N LYS A 570 7.99 -22.76 15.22
CA LYS A 570 6.61 -23.22 15.43
C LYS A 570 6.04 -22.78 16.77
N LYS A 571 6.90 -22.51 17.76
CA LYS A 571 6.52 -21.95 19.05
C LYS A 571 6.29 -20.43 18.99
N ALA A 572 7.17 -19.70 18.30
CA ALA A 572 7.18 -18.23 18.29
C ALA A 572 6.10 -17.59 17.38
N ILE A 573 5.81 -18.19 16.22
CA ILE A 573 4.92 -17.60 15.22
C ILE A 573 3.43 -17.61 15.64
N PRO A 574 2.84 -18.72 16.11
CA PRO A 574 1.40 -18.77 16.39
C PRO A 574 0.91 -17.73 17.42
N PRO A 575 1.60 -17.48 18.55
CA PRO A 575 1.19 -16.44 19.49
C PRO A 575 1.24 -15.02 18.90
N LEU A 576 2.13 -14.78 17.93
CA LEU A 576 2.17 -13.50 17.21
C LEU A 576 0.99 -13.36 16.23
N ILE A 577 0.61 -14.45 15.54
CA ILE A 577 -0.58 -14.48 14.69
C ILE A 577 -1.84 -14.24 15.51
N GLU A 578 -2.02 -14.97 16.62
CA GLU A 578 -3.18 -14.82 17.52
C GLU A 578 -3.28 -13.38 18.07
N TYR A 579 -2.14 -12.81 18.45
CA TYR A 579 -2.08 -11.42 18.90
C TYR A 579 -2.51 -10.43 17.79
N LEU A 580 -2.01 -10.61 16.55
CA LEU A 580 -2.40 -9.80 15.41
C LEU A 580 -3.88 -9.97 15.05
N GLU A 581 -4.42 -11.19 15.11
CA GLU A 581 -5.85 -11.48 14.90
C GLU A 581 -6.71 -10.78 15.96
N GLY A 582 -6.28 -10.76 17.21
CA GLY A 582 -6.91 -9.98 18.28
C GLY A 582 -6.92 -8.47 17.99
N LEU A 583 -5.80 -7.91 17.52
CA LEU A 583 -5.75 -6.51 17.09
C LEU A 583 -6.67 -6.25 15.89
N ARG A 584 -6.70 -7.17 14.92
CA ARG A 584 -7.57 -7.06 13.74
C ARG A 584 -9.04 -7.05 14.11
N ALA A 585 -9.45 -7.89 15.07
CA ALA A 585 -10.82 -7.93 15.56
C ALA A 585 -11.24 -6.60 16.24
N ILE A 586 -10.33 -5.98 17.01
CA ILE A 586 -10.55 -4.65 17.60
C ILE A 586 -10.76 -3.61 16.50
N VAL A 587 -9.91 -3.60 15.47
CA VAL A 587 -10.02 -2.67 14.33
C VAL A 587 -11.36 -2.85 13.61
N LYS A 588 -11.75 -4.09 13.32
CA LYS A 588 -13.03 -4.38 12.66
C LYS A 588 -14.24 -3.95 13.48
N LYS A 589 -14.23 -4.22 14.79
CA LYS A 589 -15.30 -3.75 15.68
C LYS A 589 -15.41 -2.22 15.65
N ARG A 590 -14.28 -1.51 15.69
CA ARG A 590 -14.28 -0.04 15.60
C ARG A 590 -14.81 0.45 14.24
N SER A 591 -14.40 -0.19 13.15
CA SER A 591 -14.91 0.08 11.80
C SER A 591 -16.45 -0.06 11.76
N GLU A 592 -16.99 -1.16 12.28
CA GLU A 592 -18.44 -1.39 12.35
C GLU A 592 -19.18 -0.35 13.22
N GLU A 593 -18.57 0.09 14.33
CA GLU A 593 -19.11 1.16 15.17
C GLU A 593 -19.18 2.50 14.42
N ILE A 594 -18.17 2.82 13.60
CA ILE A 594 -18.13 4.02 12.77
C ILE A 594 -19.21 3.93 11.68
N ASP A 595 -19.31 2.80 10.99
CA ASP A 595 -20.33 2.58 9.94
C ASP A 595 -21.76 2.72 10.52
N LYS A 596 -22.00 2.20 11.73
CA LYS A 596 -23.28 2.39 12.43
C LYS A 596 -23.56 3.86 12.75
N LYS A 597 -22.55 4.61 13.20
CA LYS A 597 -22.69 6.04 13.46
C LYS A 597 -23.01 6.83 12.18
N ALA A 598 -22.36 6.48 11.07
CA ALA A 598 -22.59 7.13 9.78
C ALA A 598 -24.01 6.91 9.21
N LEU A 599 -24.71 5.86 9.66
CA LEU A 599 -26.09 5.57 9.29
C LEU A 599 -27.14 6.28 10.15
N LEU A 600 -26.73 6.92 11.25
CA LEU A 600 -27.65 7.63 12.13
C LEU A 600 -28.22 8.89 11.44
N PRO A 601 -29.44 9.32 11.79
CA PRO A 601 -30.04 10.55 11.24
C PRO A 601 -29.15 11.79 11.39
N GLU A 602 -28.38 11.89 12.48
CA GLU A 602 -27.49 13.00 12.78
C GLU A 602 -26.37 13.15 11.75
N SER A 603 -25.90 12.04 11.15
CA SER A 603 -24.94 12.09 10.03
C SER A 603 -25.54 12.66 8.75
N ARG A 604 -26.87 12.83 8.69
CA ARG A 604 -27.60 13.49 7.60
C ARG A 604 -27.99 14.94 7.91
N ASN A 605 -27.61 15.48 9.07
CA ASN A 605 -27.97 16.85 9.49
C ASN A 605 -27.43 17.91 8.53
N TYR A 606 -26.21 17.72 8.02
CA TYR A 606 -25.63 18.59 7.00
C TYR A 606 -26.56 18.76 5.81
N GLN A 607 -27.10 17.65 5.27
CA GLN A 607 -27.97 17.70 4.12
C GLN A 607 -29.28 18.43 4.43
N VAL A 608 -29.87 18.22 5.62
CA VAL A 608 -31.10 18.91 6.03
C VAL A 608 -30.87 20.41 6.18
N GLN A 609 -29.81 20.81 6.87
CA GLN A 609 -29.46 22.22 7.06
C GLN A 609 -29.10 22.90 5.74
N TYR A 610 -28.49 22.18 4.80
CA TYR A 610 -28.16 22.72 3.50
C TYR A 610 -29.42 23.08 2.74
N LEU A 611 -30.41 22.19 2.75
CA LEU A 611 -31.71 22.44 2.11
C LEU A 611 -32.39 23.67 2.69
N GLN A 612 -32.43 23.77 4.02
CA GLN A 612 -32.99 24.92 4.71
C GLN A 612 -32.26 26.21 4.32
N ALA A 613 -30.92 26.18 4.28
CA ALA A 613 -30.11 27.32 3.86
C ALA A 613 -30.42 27.74 2.41
N MET A 614 -30.57 26.79 1.48
CA MET A 614 -30.91 27.12 0.09
C MET A 614 -32.30 27.76 -0.04
N GLU A 615 -33.29 27.27 0.71
CA GLU A 615 -34.64 27.85 0.73
C GLU A 615 -34.63 29.28 1.28
N GLU A 616 -33.96 29.50 2.42
CA GLU A 616 -33.86 30.81 3.05
C GLU A 616 -33.06 31.82 2.19
N LEU A 617 -31.95 31.37 1.58
CA LEU A 617 -31.09 32.23 0.76
C LEU A 617 -31.67 32.53 -0.62
N SER A 618 -32.48 31.63 -1.20
CA SER A 618 -33.11 31.82 -2.52
C SER A 618 -34.05 33.04 -2.59
N GLN A 619 -34.47 33.55 -1.43
CA GLN A 619 -35.25 34.79 -1.32
C GLN A 619 -34.44 36.05 -1.67
N SER A 620 -33.12 35.93 -1.81
CA SER A 620 -32.21 37.01 -2.20
C SER A 620 -31.41 36.59 -3.43
N GLU A 621 -31.56 37.32 -4.53
CA GLU A 621 -30.97 36.98 -5.82
C GLU A 621 -29.45 36.70 -5.74
N GLY A 622 -29.04 35.49 -6.14
CA GLY A 622 -27.66 35.07 -6.29
C GLY A 622 -26.90 34.77 -4.98
N VAL A 623 -27.52 34.87 -3.81
CA VAL A 623 -26.86 34.61 -2.51
C VAL A 623 -26.73 33.10 -2.22
N ASP A 624 -27.74 32.33 -2.62
CA ASP A 624 -27.77 30.87 -2.57
C ASP A 624 -26.61 30.24 -3.38
N LYS A 625 -26.31 30.81 -4.55
CA LYS A 625 -25.20 30.39 -5.42
C LYS A 625 -23.84 30.50 -4.73
N ILE A 626 -23.63 31.51 -3.87
CA ILE A 626 -22.37 31.72 -3.15
C ILE A 626 -22.08 30.54 -2.20
N LEU A 627 -23.10 30.11 -1.44
CA LEU A 627 -22.98 28.98 -0.52
C LEU A 627 -22.78 27.66 -1.27
N GLN A 628 -23.45 27.52 -2.42
CA GLN A 628 -23.30 26.34 -3.26
C GLN A 628 -21.92 26.24 -3.92
N ASP A 629 -21.42 27.33 -4.50
CA ASP A 629 -20.10 27.37 -5.12
C ASP A 629 -19.01 27.08 -4.08
N TRP A 630 -19.18 27.54 -2.84
CA TRP A 630 -18.31 27.17 -1.72
C TRP A 630 -18.26 25.67 -1.47
N LEU A 631 -19.43 25.02 -1.34
CA LEU A 631 -19.50 23.57 -1.10
C LEU A 631 -18.85 22.77 -2.24
N ASN A 632 -19.08 23.18 -3.48
CA ASN A 632 -18.47 22.54 -4.65
C ASN A 632 -16.94 22.68 -4.69
N ASN A 633 -16.40 23.68 -4.00
CA ASN A 633 -14.97 23.95 -3.90
C ASN A 633 -14.32 23.33 -2.63
N LEU A 634 -15.04 22.54 -1.83
CA LEU A 634 -14.50 21.82 -0.67
C LEU A 634 -13.81 20.50 -1.07
N GLU A 635 -12.83 20.55 -1.96
CA GLU A 635 -12.12 19.39 -2.53
C GLU A 635 -11.47 18.46 -1.49
N ASN A 636 -11.16 18.99 -0.29
CA ASN A 636 -10.55 18.23 0.80
C ASN A 636 -11.56 17.46 1.68
N PHE A 637 -12.85 17.55 1.37
CA PHE A 637 -13.94 16.88 2.09
C PHE A 637 -14.44 15.69 1.27
N LYS A 638 -14.21 14.46 1.75
CA LYS A 638 -14.52 13.21 1.02
C LYS A 638 -15.94 12.70 1.25
N THR A 639 -16.59 13.13 2.33
CA THR A 639 -17.97 12.77 2.68
C THR A 639 -19.00 13.61 1.95
N VAL A 640 -18.56 14.70 1.32
CA VAL A 640 -19.40 15.57 0.50
C VAL A 640 -19.47 14.98 -0.89
N SER A 641 -20.52 14.22 -1.19
CA SER A 641 -20.94 14.12 -2.59
C SER A 641 -21.36 15.52 -3.01
N PRO A 642 -20.78 16.10 -4.09
CA PRO A 642 -21.12 17.45 -4.49
C PRO A 642 -22.63 17.52 -4.72
N LEU A 643 -23.26 18.48 -4.04
CA LEU A 643 -24.67 18.81 -4.26
C LEU A 643 -24.70 19.67 -5.54
N ILE A 644 -24.66 18.97 -6.66
CA ILE A 644 -24.59 19.55 -7.98
C ILE A 644 -26.00 20.00 -8.37
N TYR A 645 -26.31 21.25 -8.08
CA TYR A 645 -27.34 22.00 -8.78
C TYR A 645 -26.64 23.09 -9.58
N TYR A 646 -26.36 22.88 -10.86
CA TYR A 646 -25.91 23.97 -11.71
C TYR A 646 -27.15 24.71 -12.18
N PRO A 647 -27.47 25.93 -11.69
CA PRO A 647 -28.39 26.78 -12.43
C PRO A 647 -27.83 26.98 -13.85
N PRO A 648 -28.69 27.07 -14.88
CA PRO A 648 -28.23 27.24 -16.25
C PRO A 648 -27.40 28.52 -16.32
N LYS A 649 -26.30 28.51 -17.08
CA LYS A 649 -25.57 29.76 -17.33
C LYS A 649 -26.47 30.68 -18.14
N GLU A 650 -26.33 31.98 -17.91
CA GLU A 650 -27.06 33.00 -18.65
C GLU A 650 -26.80 32.83 -20.17
N GLY A 651 -27.87 32.57 -20.93
CA GLY A 651 -27.79 32.33 -22.39
C GLY A 651 -27.69 30.86 -22.85
N GLU A 652 -27.61 29.87 -21.95
CA GLU A 652 -27.66 28.45 -22.34
C GLU A 652 -29.09 27.99 -22.66
N THR A 653 -29.25 27.21 -23.74
CA THR A 653 -30.54 26.59 -24.08
C THR A 653 -30.80 25.39 -23.15
N VAL A 654 -31.78 25.54 -22.27
CA VAL A 654 -32.20 24.53 -21.29
C VAL A 654 -33.57 24.01 -21.66
N ASP A 655 -33.73 22.68 -21.64
CA ASP A 655 -35.03 22.03 -21.81
C ASP A 655 -35.55 21.58 -20.43
N VAL A 656 -36.86 21.74 -20.23
CA VAL A 656 -37.54 21.25 -19.02
C VAL A 656 -37.58 19.72 -19.07
N VAL A 657 -37.23 19.07 -17.95
CA VAL A 657 -37.33 17.60 -17.84
C VAL A 657 -38.80 17.19 -17.98
N GLU A 658 -39.07 16.24 -18.88
CA GLU A 658 -40.41 15.70 -19.06
C GLU A 658 -40.80 14.84 -17.85
N LEU A 659 -41.82 15.26 -17.10
CA LEU A 659 -42.34 14.51 -15.95
C LEU A 659 -43.43 13.53 -16.41
N ILE A 660 -43.24 12.25 -16.15
CA ILE A 660 -44.15 11.18 -16.57
C ILE A 660 -44.73 10.49 -15.32
N ASP A 661 -46.02 10.68 -15.04
CA ASP A 661 -46.69 10.15 -13.84
C ASP A 661 -47.55 8.91 -14.11
N TYR A 662 -47.05 8.00 -14.96
CA TYR A 662 -47.64 6.69 -15.17
C TYR A 662 -46.56 5.63 -15.42
N ASP A 663 -46.84 4.40 -15.00
CA ASP A 663 -45.97 3.25 -15.22
C ASP A 663 -45.93 2.86 -16.70
N SER A 664 -44.73 2.51 -17.20
CA SER A 664 -44.59 1.98 -18.56
C SER A 664 -45.23 0.59 -18.66
N ASP A 665 -45.90 0.32 -19.77
CA ASP A 665 -46.36 -1.03 -20.12
C ASP A 665 -45.14 -1.93 -20.43
N GLY A 666 -44.98 -2.99 -19.65
CA GLY A 666 -43.86 -3.92 -19.80
C GLY A 666 -43.97 -4.79 -21.05
N GLU A 667 -45.21 -5.14 -21.44
CA GLU A 667 -45.47 -5.92 -22.65
C GLU A 667 -45.19 -5.09 -23.92
N GLU A 668 -45.65 -3.84 -23.95
CA GLU A 668 -45.37 -2.91 -25.03
C GLU A 668 -43.86 -2.64 -25.15
N THR A 669 -43.18 -2.38 -24.03
CA THR A 669 -41.73 -2.14 -24.01
C THR A 669 -40.94 -3.33 -24.57
N LEU A 670 -41.33 -4.56 -24.21
CA LEU A 670 -40.69 -5.77 -24.76
C LEU A 670 -40.99 -5.95 -26.24
N ASP A 671 -42.23 -5.73 -26.67
CA ASP A 671 -42.60 -5.86 -28.08
C ASP A 671 -41.84 -4.88 -28.96
N GLU A 672 -41.65 -3.64 -28.51
CA GLU A 672 -40.91 -2.61 -29.22
C GLU A 672 -39.41 -2.92 -29.31
N LEU A 673 -38.76 -3.28 -28.19
CA LEU A 673 -37.34 -3.68 -28.18
C LEU A 673 -37.11 -4.96 -28.98
N CYS A 674 -37.98 -5.96 -28.82
CA CYS A 674 -37.90 -7.21 -29.57
C CYS A 674 -38.06 -6.94 -31.06
N LYS A 675 -38.99 -6.05 -31.47
CA LYS A 675 -39.11 -5.64 -32.88
C LYS A 675 -37.81 -5.00 -33.37
N GLU A 676 -37.20 -4.09 -32.62
CA GLU A 676 -35.95 -3.43 -33.00
C GLU A 676 -34.78 -4.42 -33.18
N ILE A 677 -34.67 -5.44 -32.32
CA ILE A 677 -33.70 -6.55 -32.49
C ILE A 677 -34.05 -7.40 -33.72
N PHE A 678 -35.34 -7.47 -34.06
CA PHE A 678 -35.90 -8.31 -35.12
C PHE A 678 -36.01 -7.60 -36.49
N VAL A 679 -35.67 -6.29 -36.60
CA VAL A 679 -35.63 -5.57 -37.89
C VAL A 679 -34.35 -5.92 -38.66
N ASP A 680 -34.24 -7.19 -39.03
CA ASP A 680 -33.48 -7.67 -40.19
C ASP A 680 -34.17 -8.95 -40.72
N LYS A 681 -35.48 -8.82 -41.01
CA LYS A 681 -36.38 -9.93 -41.36
C LYS A 681 -35.98 -10.68 -42.64
N GLU A 682 -35.12 -10.10 -43.48
CA GLU A 682 -34.80 -10.65 -44.80
C GLU A 682 -33.39 -11.29 -44.87
N ARG A 683 -32.44 -10.94 -43.97
CA ARG A 683 -31.06 -11.47 -44.00
C ARG A 683 -30.82 -12.74 -43.19
N LEU A 684 -31.72 -13.10 -42.27
CA LEU A 684 -31.52 -14.25 -41.36
C LEU A 684 -31.75 -15.63 -42.01
N LEU A 685 -32.30 -15.70 -43.23
CA LEU A 685 -32.69 -16.96 -43.88
C LEU A 685 -31.92 -17.28 -45.17
N GLU A 686 -30.90 -16.49 -45.56
CA GLU A 686 -30.04 -16.83 -46.70
C GLU A 686 -28.88 -17.75 -46.29
N THR A 687 -28.86 -18.98 -46.82
CA THR A 687 -27.78 -19.97 -46.70
C THR A 687 -26.45 -19.47 -47.31
N PRO A 688 -25.27 -19.88 -46.78
CA PRO A 688 -23.99 -19.36 -47.23
C PRO A 688 -23.55 -19.97 -48.57
N MET A 689 -23.36 -19.13 -49.60
CA MET A 689 -22.72 -19.54 -50.85
C MET A 689 -21.18 -19.48 -50.75
N ASN A 690 -20.60 -20.67 -50.85
CA ASN A 690 -19.29 -21.07 -51.36
C ASN A 690 -18.07 -20.13 -51.28
N VAL A 691 -17.05 -20.72 -50.63
CA VAL A 691 -15.61 -20.52 -50.79
C VAL A 691 -15.21 -20.48 -52.27
N HIS A 692 -14.71 -19.33 -52.74
CA HIS A 692 -13.63 -19.14 -53.74
C HIS A 692 -13.51 -17.64 -54.04
N ASP A 693 -12.43 -16.96 -53.65
CA ASP A 693 -11.24 -16.87 -54.50
C ASP A 693 -10.17 -15.96 -53.88
N LYS A 694 -8.92 -16.44 -53.91
CA LYS A 694 -7.73 -15.65 -53.63
C LYS A 694 -7.25 -15.05 -54.95
N GLY A 695 -7.09 -13.73 -54.99
CA GLY A 695 -5.86 -13.19 -55.56
C GLY A 695 -5.95 -11.98 -56.49
N LYS A 696 -4.90 -11.16 -56.33
CA LYS A 696 -4.17 -10.33 -57.33
C LYS A 696 -4.49 -8.83 -57.45
N LYS A 697 -3.54 -8.07 -56.86
CA LYS A 697 -2.64 -7.07 -57.48
C LYS A 697 -3.21 -5.82 -58.18
N LYS A 698 -2.96 -4.66 -57.53
CA LYS A 698 -2.06 -3.54 -57.95
C LYS A 698 -2.08 -3.09 -59.44
N ARG A 699 -2.47 -1.83 -59.72
CA ARG A 699 -1.60 -0.64 -60.01
C ARG A 699 -2.29 0.51 -60.78
N GLU A 700 -2.06 1.74 -60.28
CA GLU A 700 -1.67 3.01 -60.94
C GLU A 700 -2.49 3.69 -62.05
N GLY A 701 -2.73 5.00 -61.90
CA GLY A 701 -3.04 5.98 -62.96
C GLY A 701 -3.40 7.39 -62.43
N LYS A 702 -2.78 8.45 -62.95
CA LYS A 702 -2.70 9.84 -62.43
C LYS A 702 -3.70 10.86 -63.03
N ALA A 703 -4.02 11.86 -62.19
CA ALA A 703 -4.13 13.34 -62.37
C ALA A 703 -5.00 14.02 -63.45
N GLY A 704 -5.81 15.00 -63.00
CA GLY A 704 -6.38 16.12 -63.77
C GLY A 704 -7.21 17.08 -62.88
N ASP A 705 -6.78 18.34 -62.80
CA ASP A 705 -7.30 19.48 -62.02
C ASP A 705 -8.71 19.97 -62.43
N SER A 706 -9.54 20.37 -61.45
CA SER A 706 -10.31 21.65 -61.38
C SER A 706 -11.24 21.70 -60.15
N ASP A 707 -10.99 22.67 -59.25
CA ASP A 707 -11.79 23.07 -58.08
C ASP A 707 -12.89 24.11 -58.48
N PRO A 708 -13.84 24.53 -57.61
CA PRO A 708 -14.37 23.91 -56.38
C PRO A 708 -15.91 24.02 -56.30
N GLN A 709 -16.66 22.94 -56.04
CA GLN A 709 -18.06 23.07 -55.60
C GLN A 709 -18.60 21.83 -54.89
N VAL A 710 -19.18 22.06 -53.71
CA VAL A 710 -20.10 21.18 -52.96
C VAL A 710 -19.49 19.88 -52.43
N MET A 711 -19.06 19.90 -51.16
CA MET A 711 -18.83 18.69 -50.35
C MET A 711 -20.17 18.02 -50.00
N SER A 712 -20.77 17.37 -51.00
CA SER A 712 -21.72 16.28 -50.82
C SER A 712 -21.05 15.01 -51.30
N GLY A 713 -20.75 14.10 -50.38
CA GLY A 713 -20.28 12.75 -50.71
C GLY A 713 -20.55 11.80 -49.55
N PRO A 714 -20.54 10.48 -49.77
CA PRO A 714 -20.99 9.75 -50.96
C PRO A 714 -22.03 8.68 -50.56
N SER A 715 -23.27 8.83 -51.02
CA SER A 715 -24.34 7.82 -50.95
C SER A 715 -24.15 6.65 -51.95
N GLY A 716 -22.99 6.56 -52.62
CA GLY A 716 -22.82 5.70 -53.81
C GLY A 716 -22.31 4.26 -53.59
N LEU A 717 -22.16 3.76 -52.36
CA LEU A 717 -21.73 2.38 -52.10
C LEU A 717 -22.79 1.51 -51.39
N ALA A 718 -23.97 2.07 -51.12
CA ALA A 718 -25.13 1.34 -50.60
C ALA A 718 -26.26 1.17 -51.64
N GLU A 719 -26.21 1.87 -52.77
CA GLU A 719 -27.28 1.86 -53.79
C GLU A 719 -27.04 0.86 -54.94
N GLY A 720 -25.85 0.24 -55.03
CA GLY A 720 -25.49 -0.71 -56.09
C GLY A 720 -25.95 -2.16 -55.90
N LEU A 721 -26.73 -2.45 -54.85
CA LEU A 721 -27.28 -3.79 -54.57
C LEU A 721 -28.79 -3.77 -54.26
N MET A 722 -29.47 -2.66 -54.56
CA MET A 722 -30.91 -2.46 -54.29
C MET A 722 -31.79 -2.38 -55.54
N GLN A 723 -31.41 -3.04 -56.64
CA GLN A 723 -32.31 -3.24 -57.76
C GLN A 723 -32.29 -4.67 -58.28
N SER A 724 -33.16 -5.51 -57.72
CA SER A 724 -34.21 -6.20 -58.48
C SER A 724 -34.90 -7.20 -57.57
N ILE A 725 -36.17 -7.47 -57.90
CA ILE A 725 -37.04 -8.54 -57.37
C ILE A 725 -37.88 -8.13 -56.15
N GLN A 726 -39.06 -7.56 -56.43
CA GLN A 726 -40.28 -7.93 -55.69
C GLN A 726 -40.54 -9.43 -55.94
N PRO A 727 -41.00 -10.26 -54.96
CA PRO A 727 -42.40 -10.20 -54.54
C PRO A 727 -42.73 -10.69 -53.11
N ALA A 728 -44.00 -10.49 -52.77
CA ALA A 728 -44.71 -11.04 -51.64
C ALA A 728 -44.58 -12.57 -51.46
N SER A 729 -44.84 -13.00 -50.21
CA SER A 729 -45.10 -14.36 -49.71
C SER A 729 -43.90 -15.15 -49.13
N LEU A 730 -43.73 -15.05 -47.80
CA LEU A 730 -43.06 -16.07 -46.97
C LEU A 730 -43.64 -16.02 -45.54
N LYS A 731 -44.95 -16.29 -45.44
CA LYS A 731 -45.42 -17.10 -44.31
C LYS A 731 -44.96 -18.54 -44.62
N THR A 732 -44.68 -19.35 -43.59
CA THR A 732 -44.63 -20.83 -43.64
C THR A 732 -43.45 -21.53 -44.35
N SER A 733 -42.32 -21.74 -43.67
CA SER A 733 -41.47 -22.91 -43.96
C SER A 733 -40.96 -23.65 -42.71
N ASN A 734 -40.64 -22.97 -41.60
CA ASN A 734 -40.42 -23.63 -40.30
C ASN A 734 -41.04 -22.83 -39.12
N PRO A 735 -42.28 -23.15 -38.69
CA PRO A 735 -42.96 -22.49 -37.56
C PRO A 735 -42.21 -22.60 -36.22
N LEU A 736 -41.44 -23.68 -36.03
CA LEU A 736 -40.65 -23.92 -34.82
C LEU A 736 -39.42 -23.00 -34.77
N LEU A 737 -38.69 -22.86 -35.87
CA LEU A 737 -37.57 -21.94 -36.00
C LEU A 737 -38.01 -20.49 -35.79
N TYR A 738 -39.12 -20.08 -36.40
CA TYR A 738 -39.69 -18.74 -36.19
C TYR A 738 -40.04 -18.48 -34.71
N SER A 739 -40.64 -19.46 -34.04
CA SER A 739 -40.97 -19.36 -32.61
C SER A 739 -39.73 -19.30 -31.73
N THR A 740 -38.67 -20.03 -32.12
CA THR A 740 -37.36 -20.04 -31.45
C THR A 740 -36.68 -18.68 -31.53
N ILE A 741 -36.56 -18.11 -32.74
CA ILE A 741 -35.95 -16.79 -32.96
C ILE A 741 -36.72 -15.74 -32.17
N LYS A 742 -38.05 -15.76 -32.24
CA LYS A 742 -38.90 -14.79 -31.53
C LYS A 742 -38.72 -14.86 -30.01
N ASP A 743 -38.65 -16.06 -29.44
CA ASP A 743 -38.43 -16.23 -28.00
C ASP A 743 -37.02 -15.79 -27.58
N PHE A 744 -36.00 -16.15 -28.37
CA PHE A 744 -34.62 -15.73 -28.11
C PHE A 744 -34.45 -14.21 -28.18
N SER A 745 -35.03 -13.55 -29.19
CA SER A 745 -35.03 -12.09 -29.32
C SER A 745 -35.77 -11.40 -28.17
N GLU A 746 -36.90 -11.94 -27.71
CA GLU A 746 -37.62 -11.38 -26.56
C GLU A 746 -36.78 -11.51 -25.27
N ARG A 747 -36.14 -12.66 -25.07
CA ARG A 747 -35.24 -12.86 -23.93
C ARG A 747 -34.00 -11.96 -24.02
N LEU A 748 -33.50 -11.63 -25.20
CA LEU A 748 -32.48 -10.59 -25.38
C LEU A 748 -33.02 -9.18 -25.05
N ALA A 749 -34.25 -8.85 -25.46
CA ALA A 749 -34.89 -7.59 -25.12
C ALA A 749 -35.06 -7.42 -23.59
N VAL A 750 -35.42 -8.50 -22.88
CA VAL A 750 -35.45 -8.53 -21.41
C VAL A 750 -34.07 -8.22 -20.84
N ARG A 751 -32.99 -8.75 -21.43
CA ARG A 751 -31.62 -8.47 -20.98
C ARG A 751 -31.25 -7.01 -21.17
N LEU A 752 -31.52 -6.44 -22.35
CA LEU A 752 -31.29 -5.03 -22.62
C LEU A 752 -32.08 -4.10 -21.69
N TYR A 753 -33.32 -4.45 -21.36
CA TYR A 753 -34.12 -3.67 -20.41
C TYR A 753 -33.56 -3.73 -18.98
N LYS A 754 -32.89 -4.83 -18.62
CA LYS A 754 -32.40 -5.09 -17.25
C LYS A 754 -31.05 -4.46 -16.95
N SER A 755 -30.09 -4.59 -17.86
CA SER A 755 -28.80 -3.89 -17.83
C SER A 755 -27.93 -4.25 -19.03
N PHE A 756 -26.95 -3.40 -19.32
CA PHE A 756 -25.85 -3.69 -20.25
C PHE A 756 -24.59 -2.92 -19.83
N GLU A 757 -23.41 -3.40 -20.23
CA GLU A 757 -22.15 -2.67 -20.02
C GLU A 757 -21.58 -2.17 -21.35
N VAL A 758 -20.95 -1.00 -21.29
CA VAL A 758 -20.19 -0.41 -22.40
C VAL A 758 -18.73 -0.31 -21.98
N ILE A 759 -17.83 -0.76 -22.86
CA ILE A 759 -16.38 -0.82 -22.62
C ILE A 759 -15.70 0.19 -23.54
N SER A 760 -14.84 1.07 -23.00
CA SER A 760 -14.02 1.96 -23.85
C SER A 760 -13.02 1.13 -24.66
N PRO A 761 -12.99 1.27 -26.00
CA PRO A 761 -11.98 0.62 -26.83
C PRO A 761 -10.54 1.01 -26.48
N THR A 762 -10.33 2.24 -26.00
CA THR A 762 -8.98 2.79 -25.75
C THR A 762 -8.50 2.51 -24.33
N SER A 763 -9.34 2.78 -23.31
CA SER A 763 -8.94 2.70 -21.90
C SER A 763 -9.29 1.36 -21.24
N GLY A 764 -10.24 0.61 -21.80
CA GLY A 764 -10.81 -0.58 -21.18
C GLY A 764 -11.73 -0.29 -19.99
N GLU A 765 -12.04 0.98 -19.72
CA GLU A 765 -12.99 1.39 -18.68
C GLU A 765 -14.39 0.86 -19.01
N ARG A 766 -15.09 0.37 -17.97
CA ARG A 766 -16.43 -0.21 -18.09
C ARG A 766 -17.46 0.67 -17.41
N GLN A 767 -18.60 0.88 -18.07
CA GLN A 767 -19.75 1.58 -17.52
C GLN A 767 -21.01 0.74 -17.67
N GLU A 768 -21.64 0.40 -16.54
CA GLU A 768 -22.95 -0.24 -16.52
C GLU A 768 -24.07 0.80 -16.70
N PHE A 769 -25.14 0.36 -17.36
CA PHE A 769 -26.39 1.08 -17.55
C PHE A 769 -27.56 0.19 -17.11
N ASP A 770 -28.51 0.78 -16.38
CA ASP A 770 -29.60 0.01 -15.78
C ASP A 770 -30.58 -0.51 -16.85
N GLY A 771 -30.59 0.02 -18.06
CA GLY A 771 -31.28 -0.65 -19.16
C GLY A 771 -31.58 0.21 -20.36
N LEU A 772 -32.34 -0.37 -21.29
CA LEU A 772 -32.75 0.26 -22.53
C LEU A 772 -34.25 0.08 -22.74
N ALA A 773 -34.88 1.10 -23.30
CA ALA A 773 -36.24 1.05 -23.79
C ALA A 773 -36.36 1.77 -25.13
N LEU A 774 -37.27 1.30 -25.97
CA LEU A 774 -37.78 2.10 -27.07
C LEU A 774 -38.99 2.89 -26.56
N ARG A 775 -39.06 4.17 -26.94
CA ARG A 775 -40.13 5.11 -26.60
C ARG A 775 -40.51 5.90 -27.86
N LYS A 776 -41.60 6.67 -27.81
CA LYS A 776 -42.05 7.53 -28.93
C LYS A 776 -40.95 8.47 -29.47
N LYS A 777 -40.01 8.90 -28.62
CA LYS A 777 -38.89 9.78 -28.99
C LYS A 777 -37.65 9.02 -29.49
N GLY A 778 -37.67 7.69 -29.50
CA GLY A 778 -36.55 6.83 -29.88
C GLY A 778 -36.02 5.99 -28.72
N LEU A 779 -34.83 5.41 -28.90
CA LEU A 779 -34.16 4.60 -27.89
C LEU A 779 -33.75 5.47 -26.70
N SER A 780 -34.19 5.08 -25.51
CA SER A 780 -33.96 5.76 -24.24
C SER A 780 -33.25 4.84 -23.28
N ILE A 781 -32.12 5.30 -22.75
CA ILE A 781 -31.39 4.63 -21.68
C ILE A 781 -32.14 4.85 -20.37
N ILE A 782 -32.37 3.77 -19.62
CA ILE A 782 -33.06 3.78 -18.35
C ILE A 782 -32.02 3.84 -17.22
N GLU A 783 -32.27 4.71 -16.25
CA GLU A 783 -31.57 4.73 -14.96
C GLU A 783 -32.62 4.66 -13.83
N ARG A 784 -32.45 3.77 -12.87
CA ARG A 784 -33.45 3.45 -11.84
C ARG A 784 -33.03 3.96 -10.47
N LYS A 785 -34.01 4.31 -9.64
CA LYS A 785 -33.79 4.62 -8.22
C LYS A 785 -34.94 4.18 -7.31
N THR A 786 -34.61 3.31 -6.35
CA THR A 786 -35.45 2.94 -5.21
C THR A 786 -35.67 4.18 -4.34
N ASN A 787 -36.80 4.84 -4.51
CA ASN A 787 -37.21 5.96 -3.66
C ASN A 787 -38.37 5.49 -2.76
N ASP A 788 -38.07 5.12 -1.53
CA ASP A 788 -39.06 4.65 -0.55
C ASP A 788 -39.74 5.79 0.23
N GLY A 789 -39.53 7.05 -0.19
CA GLY A 789 -40.37 8.17 0.22
C GLY A 789 -39.87 8.98 1.41
N THR A 790 -38.56 9.20 1.57
CA THR A 790 -38.02 10.15 2.57
C THR A 790 -36.91 11.06 2.02
N GLY A 791 -37.11 11.63 0.83
CA GLY A 791 -36.17 12.61 0.26
C GLY A 791 -36.89 13.78 -0.43
N PRO A 792 -36.66 15.04 -0.03
CA PRO A 792 -37.17 16.21 -0.76
C PRO A 792 -36.72 16.21 -2.23
N GLY A 793 -37.51 16.85 -3.11
CA GLY A 793 -37.28 16.90 -4.55
C GLY A 793 -35.88 17.39 -4.98
N LEU A 794 -35.12 18.07 -4.10
CA LEU A 794 -33.74 18.45 -4.36
C LEU A 794 -32.75 17.26 -4.40
N PHE A 795 -32.93 16.22 -3.58
CA PHE A 795 -32.03 15.05 -3.65
C PHE A 795 -32.22 14.26 -4.94
N GLN A 796 -33.46 14.23 -5.43
CA GLN A 796 -33.79 13.62 -6.71
C GLN A 796 -33.21 14.46 -7.86
N ARG A 797 -33.28 15.80 -7.77
CA ARG A 797 -32.55 16.70 -8.67
C ARG A 797 -31.06 16.38 -8.71
N ASN A 798 -30.40 16.27 -7.56
CA ASN A 798 -28.97 15.99 -7.50
C ASN A 798 -28.60 14.61 -8.09
N PHE A 799 -29.35 13.56 -7.74
CA PHE A 799 -29.15 12.22 -8.32
C PHE A 799 -29.24 12.26 -9.86
N CYS A 800 -30.29 12.89 -10.40
CA CYS A 800 -30.47 13.01 -11.84
C CYS A 800 -29.31 13.80 -12.48
N GLN A 801 -28.89 14.92 -11.89
CA GLN A 801 -27.78 15.73 -12.44
C GLN A 801 -26.44 15.00 -12.40
N GLN A 802 -26.11 14.30 -11.30
CA GLN A 802 -24.89 13.49 -11.20
C GLN A 802 -24.86 12.39 -12.27
N LYS A 803 -25.98 11.69 -12.47
CA LYS A 803 -26.10 10.68 -13.52
C LYS A 803 -25.98 11.31 -14.92
N ILE A 804 -26.64 12.43 -15.18
CA ILE A 804 -26.51 13.16 -16.45
C ILE A 804 -25.03 13.52 -16.74
N ALA A 805 -24.33 14.13 -15.78
CA ALA A 805 -22.94 14.54 -15.94
C ALA A 805 -22.01 13.34 -16.18
N SER A 806 -22.13 12.29 -15.35
CA SER A 806 -21.33 11.07 -15.49
C SER A 806 -21.54 10.39 -16.85
N LYS A 807 -22.79 10.28 -17.33
CA LYS A 807 -23.07 9.66 -18.62
C LYS A 807 -22.62 10.53 -19.79
N HIS A 808 -22.76 11.85 -19.71
CA HIS A 808 -22.22 12.75 -20.73
C HIS A 808 -20.70 12.61 -20.87
N ASP A 809 -19.98 12.65 -19.75
CA ASP A 809 -18.51 12.59 -19.77
C ASP A 809 -18.00 11.25 -20.30
N PHE A 810 -18.64 10.14 -19.94
CA PHE A 810 -18.27 8.83 -20.46
C PHE A 810 -18.67 8.65 -21.94
N VAL A 811 -19.93 8.93 -22.30
CA VAL A 811 -20.49 8.57 -23.61
C VAL A 811 -20.10 9.58 -24.70
N LEU A 812 -20.31 10.87 -24.46
CA LEU A 812 -20.21 11.90 -25.51
C LEU A 812 -18.80 12.44 -25.68
N LYS A 813 -18.03 12.60 -24.59
CA LYS A 813 -16.64 13.08 -24.69
C LYS A 813 -15.66 12.00 -25.13
N ASN A 814 -15.90 10.75 -24.74
CA ASN A 814 -14.93 9.67 -24.91
C ASN A 814 -15.45 8.56 -25.85
N VAL A 815 -16.44 7.78 -25.40
CA VAL A 815 -16.71 6.45 -25.95
C VAL A 815 -17.31 6.44 -27.36
N ILE A 816 -18.21 7.37 -27.72
CA ILE A 816 -18.82 7.36 -29.06
C ILE A 816 -17.79 7.62 -30.16
N ALA A 817 -16.86 8.55 -29.92
CA ALA A 817 -15.79 8.83 -30.88
C ALA A 817 -14.92 7.59 -31.09
N GLU A 818 -14.60 6.87 -30.01
CA GLU A 818 -13.81 5.64 -30.04
C GLU A 818 -14.54 4.48 -30.73
N LEU A 819 -15.84 4.30 -30.48
CA LEU A 819 -16.63 3.24 -31.12
C LEU A 819 -16.76 3.47 -32.63
N LYS A 820 -16.85 4.72 -33.08
CA LYS A 820 -16.91 5.06 -34.52
C LYS A 820 -15.65 4.69 -35.30
N THR A 821 -14.50 4.55 -34.63
CA THR A 821 -13.25 4.15 -35.30
C THR A 821 -13.05 2.64 -35.36
N GLN A 822 -13.89 1.84 -34.70
CA GLN A 822 -13.76 0.39 -34.68
C GLN A 822 -14.49 -0.28 -35.85
N THR A 823 -13.91 -1.35 -36.41
CA THR A 823 -14.54 -2.15 -37.47
C THR A 823 -15.66 -3.05 -36.95
N SER A 824 -15.70 -3.33 -35.64
CA SER A 824 -16.70 -4.19 -34.99
C SER A 824 -17.05 -3.64 -33.60
N PRO A 825 -17.79 -2.51 -33.54
CA PRO A 825 -18.08 -1.82 -32.28
C PRO A 825 -18.90 -2.66 -31.29
N GLU A 826 -19.63 -3.68 -31.75
CA GLU A 826 -20.43 -4.59 -30.93
C GLU A 826 -19.59 -5.38 -29.91
N GLN A 827 -18.30 -5.61 -30.17
CA GLN A 827 -17.40 -6.32 -29.25
C GLN A 827 -17.19 -5.58 -27.93
N PHE A 828 -17.46 -4.27 -27.91
CA PHE A 828 -17.31 -3.39 -26.75
C PHE A 828 -18.62 -3.20 -25.97
N ILE A 829 -19.67 -3.92 -26.35
CA ILE A 829 -20.95 -3.96 -25.64
C ILE A 829 -21.10 -5.35 -25.02
N ASP A 830 -21.23 -5.39 -23.70
CA ASP A 830 -21.47 -6.63 -22.96
C ASP A 830 -22.95 -6.74 -22.58
N ILE A 831 -23.57 -7.84 -23.00
CA ILE A 831 -24.96 -8.19 -22.69
C ILE A 831 -25.03 -9.65 -22.28
N LYS A 832 -25.80 -9.95 -21.23
CA LYS A 832 -25.94 -11.31 -20.73
C LYS A 832 -26.79 -12.16 -21.69
N GLU A 833 -26.13 -13.03 -22.46
CA GLU A 833 -26.79 -13.88 -23.45
C GLU A 833 -27.78 -14.89 -22.81
N PRO A 834 -29.00 -15.03 -23.37
CA PRO A 834 -29.93 -16.09 -22.97
C PRO A 834 -29.40 -17.47 -23.35
N LYS A 835 -29.64 -18.49 -22.50
CA LYS A 835 -29.36 -19.88 -22.86
C LYS A 835 -30.46 -20.45 -23.76
N PRO A 836 -30.15 -21.23 -24.81
CA PRO A 836 -31.15 -21.98 -25.59
C PRO A 836 -32.03 -22.86 -24.69
N LEU A 837 -33.31 -23.02 -25.06
CA LEU A 837 -34.26 -23.87 -24.33
C LEU A 837 -34.43 -25.23 -25.04
N GLY A 838 -34.86 -26.26 -24.30
CA GLY A 838 -34.98 -27.62 -24.82
C GLY A 838 -36.02 -27.79 -25.95
N TRP A 839 -36.95 -26.85 -26.11
CA TRP A 839 -37.94 -26.88 -27.19
C TRP A 839 -37.47 -26.14 -28.46
N TYR A 840 -36.31 -25.48 -28.44
CA TYR A 840 -35.80 -24.72 -29.59
C TYR A 840 -35.56 -25.61 -30.82
N SER A 841 -35.67 -25.02 -32.00
CA SER A 841 -35.40 -25.69 -33.28
C SER A 841 -33.92 -26.11 -33.38
N GLU A 842 -33.65 -27.30 -33.90
CA GLU A 842 -32.27 -27.73 -34.23
C GLU A 842 -31.66 -26.83 -35.33
N ASP A 843 -32.50 -26.27 -36.20
CA ASP A 843 -32.11 -25.29 -37.21
C ASP A 843 -31.70 -23.91 -36.63
N PHE A 844 -31.82 -23.70 -35.31
CA PHE A 844 -31.37 -22.47 -34.66
C PHE A 844 -29.86 -22.56 -34.40
N THR A 845 -29.07 -22.20 -35.42
CA THR A 845 -27.61 -22.38 -35.39
C THR A 845 -26.91 -21.34 -34.50
N PRO A 846 -25.68 -21.63 -34.03
CA PRO A 846 -24.86 -20.65 -33.29
C PRO A 846 -24.66 -19.33 -34.03
N GLU A 847 -24.55 -19.35 -35.37
CA GLU A 847 -24.41 -18.14 -36.19
C GLU A 847 -25.67 -17.28 -36.15
N MET A 848 -26.86 -17.89 -36.12
CA MET A 848 -28.13 -17.17 -35.97
C MET A 848 -28.23 -16.54 -34.58
N GLN A 849 -27.79 -17.26 -33.54
CA GLN A 849 -27.69 -16.71 -32.18
C GLN A 849 -26.73 -15.51 -32.15
N GLU A 850 -25.53 -15.63 -32.71
CA GLU A 850 -24.53 -14.56 -32.75
C GLU A 850 -25.06 -13.32 -33.48
N ARG A 851 -25.77 -13.49 -34.61
CA ARG A 851 -26.41 -12.38 -35.34
C ARG A 851 -27.45 -11.64 -34.49
N LEU A 852 -28.29 -12.37 -33.73
CA LEU A 852 -29.28 -11.75 -32.85
C LEU A 852 -28.64 -11.03 -31.67
N VAL A 853 -27.56 -11.59 -31.10
CA VAL A 853 -26.77 -10.96 -30.06
C VAL A 853 -26.11 -9.68 -30.57
N ASN A 854 -25.50 -9.73 -31.76
CA ASN A 854 -24.90 -8.55 -32.40
C ASN A 854 -25.96 -7.49 -32.72
N ALA A 855 -27.15 -7.87 -33.20
CA ALA A 855 -28.24 -6.93 -33.43
C ALA A 855 -28.65 -6.20 -32.13
N ALA A 856 -28.78 -6.94 -31.02
CA ALA A 856 -29.05 -6.35 -29.70
C ALA A 856 -27.94 -5.37 -29.24
N LYS A 857 -26.67 -5.71 -29.49
CA LYS A 857 -25.53 -4.83 -29.22
C LYS A 857 -25.52 -3.58 -30.12
N SER A 858 -25.86 -3.72 -31.39
CA SER A 858 -26.00 -2.59 -32.31
C SER A 858 -27.16 -1.66 -31.89
N THR A 859 -28.24 -2.19 -31.30
CA THR A 859 -29.31 -1.37 -30.71
C THR A 859 -28.80 -0.51 -29.55
N VAL A 860 -27.90 -1.03 -28.70
CA VAL A 860 -27.24 -0.22 -27.66
C VAL A 860 -26.39 0.89 -28.28
N ILE A 861 -25.62 0.59 -29.33
CA ILE A 861 -24.79 1.59 -30.01
C ILE A 861 -25.66 2.72 -30.61
N LYS A 862 -26.80 2.37 -31.23
CA LYS A 862 -27.78 3.35 -31.72
C LYS A 862 -28.30 4.26 -30.59
N ALA A 863 -28.59 3.68 -29.41
CA ALA A 863 -29.05 4.43 -28.25
C ALA A 863 -28.00 5.41 -27.72
N LEU A 864 -26.72 5.02 -27.73
CA LEU A 864 -25.61 5.90 -27.35
C LEU A 864 -25.48 7.09 -28.32
N GLN A 865 -25.59 6.85 -29.64
CA GLN A 865 -25.45 7.89 -30.67
C GLN A 865 -26.43 9.05 -30.53
N ASN A 866 -27.65 8.79 -30.03
CA ASN A 866 -28.65 9.81 -29.73
C ASN A 866 -29.07 9.71 -28.25
N LEU A 867 -28.11 9.96 -27.37
CA LEU A 867 -28.25 9.76 -25.92
C LEU A 867 -29.49 10.47 -25.38
N THR A 868 -30.47 9.66 -24.97
CA THR A 868 -31.72 10.05 -24.30
C THR A 868 -31.79 9.29 -22.99
N ILE A 869 -32.09 9.96 -21.87
CA ILE A 869 -32.14 9.33 -20.54
C ILE A 869 -33.56 9.41 -19.96
N GLU A 870 -34.09 8.26 -19.52
CA GLU A 870 -35.33 8.11 -18.74
C GLU A 870 -34.97 7.68 -17.31
N PHE A 871 -35.17 8.56 -16.34
CA PHE A 871 -35.02 8.23 -14.92
C PHE A 871 -36.32 7.59 -14.40
N ASN A 872 -36.26 6.34 -13.99
CA ASN A 872 -37.38 5.64 -13.37
C ASN A 872 -37.25 5.66 -11.85
N VAL A 873 -38.10 6.43 -11.19
CA VAL A 873 -38.10 6.60 -9.73
C VAL A 873 -39.43 6.12 -9.14
N ASN A 874 -39.40 5.59 -7.92
CA ASN A 874 -40.63 5.24 -7.22
C ASN A 874 -41.41 6.51 -6.83
N LYS A 875 -42.74 6.45 -6.96
CA LYS A 875 -43.63 7.56 -6.61
C LYS A 875 -43.65 7.77 -5.09
N PRO A 876 -43.33 8.98 -4.59
CA PRO A 876 -43.35 9.27 -3.16
C PRO A 876 -44.78 9.33 -2.59
N LYS A 877 -44.94 9.05 -1.29
CA LYS A 877 -46.24 9.09 -0.60
C LYS A 877 -46.91 10.47 -0.60
N ALA A 878 -46.11 11.53 -0.52
CA ALA A 878 -46.53 12.92 -0.76
C ALA A 878 -45.90 13.37 -2.08
N TYR A 879 -46.65 13.24 -3.17
CA TYR A 879 -46.23 13.71 -4.49
C TYR A 879 -46.87 15.06 -4.79
N SER A 880 -46.07 16.09 -5.01
CA SER A 880 -46.51 17.29 -5.71
C SER A 880 -45.61 17.55 -6.90
N ALA A 881 -46.20 17.75 -8.08
CA ALA A 881 -45.47 18.17 -9.28
C ALA A 881 -44.74 19.51 -9.08
N THR A 882 -45.13 20.31 -8.08
CA THR A 882 -44.43 21.56 -7.72
C THR A 882 -43.05 21.32 -7.14
N ASP A 883 -42.82 20.19 -6.46
CA ASP A 883 -41.54 19.88 -5.77
C ASP A 883 -40.39 19.62 -6.76
N TYR A 884 -40.77 19.45 -8.02
CA TYR A 884 -39.94 19.15 -9.17
C TYR A 884 -39.86 20.31 -10.18
N ARG A 885 -40.51 21.45 -9.89
CA ARG A 885 -40.34 22.70 -10.66
C ARG A 885 -38.88 23.14 -10.53
N GLY A 886 -38.18 23.29 -11.66
CA GLY A 886 -36.74 23.57 -11.70
C GLY A 886 -35.85 22.37 -12.00
N LEU A 887 -36.41 21.21 -12.39
CA LEU A 887 -35.65 20.19 -13.12
C LEU A 887 -35.49 20.63 -14.57
N PHE A 888 -34.27 21.01 -14.93
CA PHE A 888 -33.86 21.36 -16.29
C PHE A 888 -32.53 20.68 -16.59
N PHE A 889 -32.23 20.48 -17.86
CA PHE A 889 -30.94 19.96 -18.30
C PHE A 889 -30.39 20.80 -19.44
N ASN A 890 -29.06 20.96 -19.44
CA ASN A 890 -28.37 21.60 -20.55
C ASN A 890 -28.43 20.68 -21.77
N ARG A 891 -28.98 21.17 -22.88
CA ARG A 891 -29.17 20.40 -24.12
C ARG A 891 -27.84 19.91 -24.73
N GLY A 892 -26.74 20.58 -24.42
CA GLY A 892 -25.39 20.14 -24.79
C GLY A 892 -24.92 18.89 -24.06
N LEU A 893 -25.46 18.58 -22.87
CA LEU A 893 -25.06 17.41 -22.08
C LEU A 893 -25.77 16.13 -22.54
N ILE A 894 -27.06 16.18 -22.89
CA ILE A 894 -27.86 15.03 -23.33
C ILE A 894 -28.71 15.46 -24.53
N PRO A 895 -28.21 15.31 -25.77
CA PRO A 895 -28.87 15.87 -26.97
C PRO A 895 -30.28 15.33 -27.23
N GLY A 896 -30.54 14.06 -26.88
CA GLY A 896 -31.83 13.39 -27.06
C GLY A 896 -32.86 13.71 -25.96
N GLY A 897 -32.41 14.36 -24.88
CA GLY A 897 -33.26 14.85 -23.80
C GLY A 897 -33.34 13.95 -22.56
N VAL A 898 -33.97 14.48 -21.51
CA VAL A 898 -34.14 13.81 -20.22
C VAL A 898 -35.61 13.77 -19.81
N SER A 899 -36.05 12.61 -19.34
CA SER A 899 -37.38 12.41 -18.74
C SER A 899 -37.27 11.78 -17.35
N LEU A 900 -38.24 12.08 -16.48
CA LEU A 900 -38.35 11.53 -15.14
C LEU A 900 -39.73 10.88 -14.97
N ARG A 901 -39.74 9.55 -14.81
CA ARG A 901 -40.94 8.75 -14.65
C ARG A 901 -41.14 8.33 -13.20
N PHE A 902 -42.33 8.60 -12.67
CA PHE A 902 -42.77 8.16 -11.36
C PHE A 902 -43.53 6.84 -11.46
N SER A 903 -42.99 5.80 -10.84
CA SER A 903 -43.57 4.46 -10.82
C SER A 903 -44.41 4.24 -9.56
N SER A 904 -45.69 3.92 -9.74
CA SER A 904 -46.57 3.48 -8.65
C SER A 904 -46.38 2.00 -8.30
N LEU A 905 -45.83 1.23 -9.25
CA LEU A 905 -45.54 -0.21 -9.10
C LEU A 905 -44.15 -0.50 -8.52
N GLY A 906 -43.40 0.52 -8.10
CA GLY A 906 -42.08 0.33 -7.50
C GLY A 906 -40.95 0.02 -8.49
N LYS A 907 -41.13 0.31 -9.80
CA LYS A 907 -40.17 0.00 -10.89
C LYS A 907 -38.90 0.86 -10.87
N GLY A 908 -38.77 1.81 -9.94
CA GLY A 908 -37.47 2.41 -9.61
C GLY A 908 -36.58 1.46 -8.81
N ASN A 909 -37.13 0.40 -8.21
CA ASN A 909 -36.34 -0.72 -7.72
C ASN A 909 -35.99 -1.65 -8.89
N GLU A 910 -34.69 -1.85 -9.13
CA GLU A 910 -34.20 -2.76 -10.16
C GLU A 910 -34.75 -4.17 -9.98
N GLU A 911 -34.73 -4.72 -8.76
CA GLU A 911 -35.20 -6.07 -8.49
C GLU A 911 -36.69 -6.22 -8.85
N VAL A 912 -37.52 -5.25 -8.47
CA VAL A 912 -38.95 -5.24 -8.81
C VAL A 912 -39.17 -5.10 -10.31
N ALA A 913 -38.45 -4.18 -10.96
CA ALA A 913 -38.54 -3.99 -12.40
C ALA A 913 -38.08 -5.26 -13.16
N HIS A 914 -37.01 -5.91 -12.71
CA HIS A 914 -36.46 -7.11 -13.31
C HIS A 914 -37.40 -8.30 -13.15
N GLN A 915 -37.94 -8.53 -11.94
CA GLN A 915 -38.91 -9.59 -11.66
C GLN A 915 -40.17 -9.43 -12.52
N HIS A 916 -40.65 -8.20 -12.70
CA HIS A 916 -41.80 -7.91 -13.55
C HIS A 916 -41.55 -8.33 -15.01
N MET A 917 -40.37 -8.03 -15.55
CA MET A 917 -40.02 -8.39 -16.93
C MET A 917 -39.75 -9.88 -17.10
N ASP A 918 -39.13 -10.53 -16.10
CA ASP A 918 -38.97 -12.00 -16.11
C ASP A 918 -40.32 -12.68 -16.14
N LYS A 919 -41.28 -12.24 -15.29
CA LYS A 919 -42.62 -12.81 -15.26
C LYS A 919 -43.31 -12.73 -16.63
N ILE A 920 -43.27 -11.56 -17.29
CA ILE A 920 -43.85 -11.38 -18.63
C ILE A 920 -43.17 -12.32 -19.64
N SER A 921 -41.83 -12.40 -19.60
CA SER A 921 -41.07 -13.27 -20.50
C SER A 921 -41.38 -14.75 -20.27
N GLU A 922 -41.44 -15.20 -19.02
CA GLU A 922 -41.71 -16.60 -18.65
C GLU A 922 -43.12 -17.03 -19.10
N GLU A 923 -44.13 -16.20 -18.87
CA GLU A 923 -45.51 -16.45 -19.32
C GLU A 923 -45.60 -16.55 -20.85
N ARG A 924 -44.89 -15.67 -21.57
CA ARG A 924 -44.84 -15.67 -23.04
C ARG A 924 -44.07 -16.87 -23.59
N THR A 925 -42.93 -17.24 -22.99
CA THR A 925 -42.16 -18.43 -23.33
C THR A 925 -42.99 -19.70 -23.12
N ALA A 926 -43.67 -19.85 -21.98
CA ALA A 926 -44.54 -21.01 -21.70
C ALA A 926 -45.70 -21.11 -22.70
N LYS A 927 -46.28 -19.97 -23.12
CA LYS A 927 -47.30 -19.92 -24.17
C LYS A 927 -46.78 -20.33 -25.54
N ARG A 928 -45.51 -20.04 -25.87
CA ARG A 928 -44.87 -20.49 -27.12
C ARG A 928 -44.54 -21.97 -27.06
N GLU A 929 -43.98 -22.43 -25.95
CA GLU A 929 -43.62 -23.81 -25.71
C GLU A 929 -44.85 -24.74 -25.80
N SER A 930 -45.96 -24.39 -25.13
CA SER A 930 -47.22 -25.14 -25.23
C SER A 930 -47.79 -25.19 -26.67
N ARG A 931 -47.68 -24.09 -27.43
CA ARG A 931 -48.07 -24.07 -28.85
C ARG A 931 -47.18 -24.99 -29.69
N VAL A 932 -45.87 -24.99 -29.45
CA VAL A 932 -44.91 -25.88 -30.12
C VAL A 932 -45.19 -27.35 -29.79
N PHE A 933 -45.44 -27.68 -28.52
CA PHE A 933 -45.82 -29.05 -28.13
C PHE A 933 -47.12 -29.49 -28.79
N SER A 934 -48.11 -28.61 -28.91
CA SER A 934 -49.35 -28.91 -29.63
C SER A 934 -49.16 -29.11 -31.15
N MET A 935 -48.08 -28.57 -31.73
CA MET A 935 -47.69 -28.75 -33.13
C MET A 935 -46.84 -30.01 -33.36
N ARG A 936 -46.15 -30.54 -32.33
CA ARG A 936 -45.37 -31.79 -32.40
C ARG A 936 -46.21 -33.06 -32.15
N VAL A 937 -47.41 -32.91 -31.58
CA VAL A 937 -48.35 -34.01 -31.24
C VAL A 937 -49.45 -34.20 -32.32
N LYS A 938 -49.44 -33.37 -33.37
CA LYS A 938 -50.19 -33.57 -34.61
C LYS A 938 -49.23 -33.98 -35.71
#